data_AF-G0HJB2-F1
#
_entry.id   AF-G0HJB2-F1
#
_cell.length_a   1.000
_cell.length_b   1.000
_cell.length_c   1.000
_cell.angle_alpha   90.00
_cell.angle_beta   90.00
_cell.angle_gamma   90.00
#
_symmetry.space_group_name_H-M   'P 1'
#
loop_
_entity.id
_entity.type
_entity.pdbx_description
1 polymer ?
#
loop_
_entity_poly.entity_id
_entity_poly.type
_entity_poly.pdbx_seq_one_letter_code
_entity_poly.pdbx_strand_id
1 'polypeptide(L)'
;MRKRRAYIINSTVILLIIPLILLLATYEDVSSQIVFYQSERMQVERTYRVVSYIEMDFQRTLEISGKRAVVTVVDYIASTGNFLSASSSPANITIRDLMLVEEAQGVSQQYADKLMKDQTVFRWLLNISSELDKQGYTLEVDDTAISDVASMSRDKRKEFLRKNVDITVAPLDSFRIVVRARIDNVKIYDSANNVVYQGTIPRDGYVYSIVSIEELEDPMFSALTGGRYFRSIRPCNYTYPELIDRPIKVLYGDGASTVYHYPGVYSKTTDIGNIFFGNAYPGDGASAYVIKSGTPTDPSIPMIVNTSLTEGGDLADPSKVFKTGDLGVLAFDETSGGGSNSWCSGLEYRLNITVTNNAGEDLNDYQIPILLSTAKDLTTQVLGFLFSHTDYSENQDPFKNGAAIEIYDENCRPVPFWIEYWSPRKSKALIWIRDSLEDRESKTYSIYFGEGTPTKGYHPEQVFLFFDDFTDPWTEKWQEVDDTPTQSGGELTIPGGNSYYVVRTKETLDYSDSFAIRFRMKGTANSDWDSGVGIDDVLRHTVLFTDDYSGSGDGMAIHLAGWWPATAVGDGGRADIRTFNTYEAQVVPLTNILRITEFTFRDILDQDANAISRQERADTRSLGWTFGTPQYVYLVTDTDGSTIPDTIFDYVLVRKHPSSGDLLDDPNFNGIKVSSPQKLRRDIEEKPEGSSSITITPARAYDLQPFVECLMDQRYFGTYSGWSFFERLENSNRNHEGYVRLAKRMQDELGIKYGNEYYPIGLVSFMIPHRVYDEKLFNIFVSLQIAPEEGVSSADYNFLNHYFKSRDVISSTGYRVWGISYEDPNNPNPNLHNPREVPFFIDYETATAIFGTEGANDLLKR
;
A
#
# COMPACT_ATOMS: atom_id res chain seq x y z
N MET A 1 30.32 73.56 97.69
CA MET A 1 30.79 73.21 96.33
C MET A 1 30.83 71.71 95.99
N ARG A 2 30.85 70.75 96.94
CA ARG A 2 30.95 69.30 96.63
C ARG A 2 29.66 68.62 96.10
N LYS A 3 28.45 69.11 96.44
CA LYS A 3 27.17 68.50 96.00
C LYS A 3 26.80 68.72 94.51
N ARG A 4 27.26 69.81 93.87
CA ARG A 4 26.99 70.07 92.43
C ARG A 4 27.85 69.22 91.47
N ARG A 5 29.05 68.79 91.89
CA ARG A 5 29.93 67.96 91.05
C ARG A 5 29.46 66.50 90.95
N ALA A 6 28.93 65.94 92.04
CA ALA A 6 28.36 64.58 92.03
C ALA A 6 27.09 64.48 91.16
N TYR A 7 26.23 65.51 91.18
CA TYR A 7 25.04 65.56 90.33
C TYR A 7 25.39 65.67 88.85
N ILE A 8 26.36 66.53 88.47
CA ILE A 8 26.81 66.65 87.08
C ILE A 8 27.45 65.34 86.61
N ILE A 9 28.31 64.69 87.42
CA ILE A 9 28.94 63.42 87.03
C ILE A 9 27.90 62.30 86.86
N ASN A 10 26.95 62.13 87.79
CA ASN A 10 25.90 61.11 87.64
C ASN A 10 24.96 61.40 86.46
N SER A 11 24.57 62.67 86.25
CA SER A 11 23.74 63.03 85.09
C SER A 11 24.48 62.82 83.77
N THR A 12 25.80 63.09 83.71
CA THR A 12 26.62 62.86 82.51
C THR A 12 26.79 61.36 82.23
N VAL A 13 26.96 60.55 83.27
CA VAL A 13 27.03 59.08 83.16
C VAL A 13 25.69 58.51 82.69
N ILE A 14 24.56 58.97 83.23
CA ILE A 14 23.22 58.53 82.76
C ILE A 14 22.97 59.00 81.32
N LEU A 15 23.36 60.24 80.96
CA LEU A 15 23.27 60.77 79.58
C LEU A 15 24.13 60.00 78.57
N LEU A 16 25.22 59.37 79.02
CA LEU A 16 26.07 58.52 78.18
C LEU A 16 25.59 57.06 78.14
N ILE A 17 25.02 56.55 79.24
CA ILE A 17 24.52 55.17 79.34
C ILE A 17 23.25 54.99 78.50
N ILE A 18 22.33 55.95 78.47
CA ILE A 18 21.09 55.85 77.68
C ILE A 18 21.38 55.59 76.19
N PRO A 19 22.20 56.40 75.49
CA PRO A 19 22.57 56.13 74.10
C PRO A 19 23.41 54.86 73.94
N LEU A 20 24.23 54.47 74.93
CA LEU A 20 24.99 53.21 74.88
C LEU A 20 24.07 51.98 74.96
N ILE A 21 23.05 52.01 75.83
CA ILE A 21 22.05 50.95 75.95
C ILE A 21 21.18 50.89 74.69
N LEU A 22 20.78 52.05 74.15
CA LEU A 22 20.05 52.11 72.87
C LEU A 22 20.90 51.56 71.71
N LEU A 23 22.21 51.84 71.69
CA LEU A 23 23.14 51.30 70.69
C LEU A 23 23.33 49.79 70.85
N LEU A 24 23.43 49.28 72.08
CA LEU A 24 23.50 47.85 72.36
C LEU A 24 22.21 47.12 71.95
N ALA A 25 21.04 47.67 72.31
CA ALA A 25 19.75 47.09 71.95
C ALA A 25 19.52 47.11 70.42
N THR A 26 19.90 48.18 69.73
CA THR A 26 19.83 48.24 68.25
C THR A 26 20.86 47.34 67.59
N TYR A 27 22.06 47.20 68.15
CA TYR A 27 23.05 46.25 67.65
C TYR A 27 22.61 44.80 67.82
N GLU A 28 22.03 44.44 68.97
CA GLU A 28 21.47 43.11 69.23
C GLU A 28 20.31 42.80 68.27
N ASP A 29 19.38 43.74 68.08
CA ASP A 29 18.25 43.58 67.16
C ASP A 29 18.73 43.40 65.71
N VAL A 30 19.60 44.30 65.22
CA VAL A 30 20.16 44.22 63.86
C VAL A 30 21.00 42.95 63.67
N SER A 31 21.83 42.57 64.65
CA SER A 31 22.61 41.34 64.59
C SER A 31 21.72 40.10 64.57
N SER A 32 20.65 40.08 65.37
CA SER A 32 19.71 38.97 65.40
C SER A 32 18.97 38.82 64.08
N GLN A 33 18.55 39.95 63.49
CA GLN A 33 17.92 39.98 62.17
C GLN A 33 18.88 39.50 61.09
N ILE A 34 20.14 39.94 61.09
CA ILE A 34 21.14 39.48 60.11
C ILE A 34 21.37 37.97 60.22
N VAL A 35 21.54 37.43 61.44
CA VAL A 35 21.73 35.98 61.64
C VAL A 35 20.49 35.20 61.20
N PHE A 36 19.29 35.70 61.51
CA PHE A 36 18.03 35.11 61.08
C PHE A 36 17.91 35.07 59.56
N TYR A 37 18.12 36.20 58.87
CA TYR A 37 18.08 36.29 57.41
C TYR A 37 19.16 35.45 56.72
N GLN A 38 20.37 35.37 57.29
CA GLN A 38 21.43 34.49 56.76
C GLN A 38 21.08 33.01 56.93
N SER A 39 20.49 32.64 58.07
CA SER A 39 20.00 31.28 58.32
C SER A 39 18.87 30.91 57.35
N GLU A 40 17.87 31.78 57.17
CA GLU A 40 16.79 31.57 56.20
C GLU A 40 17.34 31.43 54.77
N ARG A 41 18.24 32.33 54.36
CA ARG A 41 18.85 32.27 53.03
C ARG A 41 19.63 30.97 52.80
N MET A 42 20.41 30.54 53.80
CA MET A 42 21.17 29.30 53.73
C MET A 42 20.24 28.07 53.64
N GLN A 43 19.13 28.08 54.38
CA GLN A 43 18.11 27.02 54.28
C GLN A 43 17.46 27.00 52.89
N VAL A 44 17.02 28.16 52.39
CA VAL A 44 16.43 28.28 51.05
C VAL A 44 17.40 27.81 49.96
N GLU A 45 18.68 28.18 50.06
CA GLU A 45 19.70 27.77 49.10
C GLU A 45 19.96 26.25 49.15
N ARG A 46 19.99 25.66 50.35
CA ARG A 46 20.13 24.21 50.53
C ARG A 46 18.95 23.46 49.93
N THR A 47 17.72 23.90 50.19
CA THR A 47 16.50 23.35 49.61
C THR A 47 16.50 23.44 48.10
N TYR A 48 16.84 24.62 47.56
CA TYR A 48 16.90 24.83 46.12
C TYR A 48 17.90 23.86 45.46
N ARG A 49 19.07 23.65 46.07
CA ARG A 49 20.07 22.68 45.58
C ARG A 49 19.56 21.24 45.63
N VAL A 50 18.88 20.84 46.71
CA VAL A 50 18.30 19.50 46.84
C VAL A 50 17.26 19.24 45.74
N VAL A 51 16.30 20.16 45.57
CA VAL A 51 15.25 20.00 44.55
C VAL A 51 15.85 20.00 43.14
N SER A 52 16.79 20.91 42.85
CA SER A 52 17.47 20.95 41.54
C SER A 52 18.27 19.68 41.25
N TYR A 53 18.87 19.06 42.28
CA TYR A 53 19.55 17.77 42.14
C TYR A 53 18.55 16.65 41.80
N ILE A 54 17.42 16.59 42.51
CA ILE A 54 16.37 15.59 42.24
C ILE A 54 15.82 15.76 40.81
N GLU A 55 15.60 16.99 40.34
CA GLU A 55 15.15 17.28 38.97
C GLU A 55 16.13 16.76 37.91
N MET A 56 17.42 17.03 38.08
CA MET A 56 18.47 16.59 37.14
C MET A 56 18.64 15.07 37.15
N ASP A 57 18.56 14.46 38.34
CA ASP A 57 18.69 13.02 38.50
C ASP A 57 17.45 12.27 38.00
N PHE A 58 16.27 12.87 38.13
CA PHE A 58 15.03 12.37 37.52
C PHE A 58 15.16 12.34 36.00
N GLN A 59 15.68 13.40 35.37
CA GLN A 59 15.92 13.41 33.92
C GLN A 59 16.85 12.28 33.47
N ARG A 60 17.97 12.08 34.18
CA ARG A 60 18.90 10.98 33.89
C ARG A 60 18.25 9.61 34.09
N THR A 61 17.41 9.48 35.10
CA THR A 61 16.64 8.25 35.36
C THR A 61 15.69 7.95 34.21
N LEU A 62 14.98 8.94 33.69
CA LEU A 62 14.10 8.76 32.53
C LEU A 62 14.89 8.33 31.29
N GLU A 63 16.09 8.86 31.07
CA GLU A 63 16.96 8.46 29.97
C GLU A 63 17.42 7.00 30.09
N ILE A 64 17.93 6.62 31.25
CA ILE A 64 18.42 5.26 31.49
C ILE A 64 17.26 4.26 31.43
N SER A 65 16.18 4.54 32.16
CA SER A 65 15.01 3.67 32.23
C SER A 65 14.33 3.56 30.87
N GLY A 66 14.21 4.67 30.13
CA GLY A 66 13.66 4.70 28.77
C GLY A 66 14.48 3.87 27.79
N LYS A 67 15.81 4.04 27.77
CA LYS A 67 16.72 3.22 26.95
C LYS A 67 16.58 1.73 27.27
N ARG A 68 16.56 1.37 28.56
CA ARG A 68 16.40 -0.03 28.98
C ARG A 68 15.04 -0.60 28.60
N ALA A 69 13.97 0.17 28.74
CA ALA A 69 12.62 -0.27 28.40
C ALA A 69 12.48 -0.52 26.89
N VAL A 70 12.99 0.38 26.05
CA VAL A 70 13.01 0.20 24.59
C VAL A 70 13.80 -1.05 24.21
N VAL A 71 15.03 -1.21 24.70
CA VAL A 71 15.86 -2.41 24.41
C VAL A 71 15.20 -3.69 24.92
N THR A 72 14.51 -3.65 26.06
CA THR A 72 13.77 -4.81 26.60
C THR A 72 12.66 -5.26 25.65
N VAL A 73 11.89 -4.31 25.10
CA VAL A 73 10.82 -4.64 24.15
C VAL A 73 11.41 -5.17 22.84
N VAL A 74 12.50 -4.58 22.34
CA VAL A 74 13.20 -5.07 21.14
C VAL A 74 13.72 -6.49 21.35
N ASP A 75 14.44 -6.76 22.45
CA ASP A 75 14.96 -8.09 22.79
C ASP A 75 13.83 -9.13 22.91
N TYR A 76 12.71 -8.75 23.56
CA TYR A 76 11.55 -9.61 23.70
C TYR A 76 10.93 -9.98 22.33
N ILE A 77 10.68 -9.01 21.47
CA ILE A 77 10.06 -9.25 20.16
C ILE A 77 11.02 -10.04 19.25
N ALA A 78 12.28 -9.63 19.16
CA ALA A 78 13.29 -10.30 18.34
C ALA A 78 13.52 -11.76 18.77
N SER A 79 13.49 -12.03 20.09
CA SER A 79 13.71 -13.37 20.64
C SER A 79 12.48 -14.29 20.59
N THR A 80 11.28 -13.73 20.69
CA THR A 80 10.04 -14.53 20.82
C THR A 80 9.16 -14.55 19.58
N GLY A 81 9.33 -13.58 18.66
CA GLY A 81 8.42 -13.37 17.53
C GLY A 81 7.06 -12.78 17.93
N ASN A 82 6.82 -12.48 19.21
CA ASN A 82 5.54 -11.99 19.70
C ASN A 82 5.50 -10.47 19.73
N PHE A 83 4.77 -9.87 18.78
CA PHE A 83 4.53 -8.44 18.72
C PHE A 83 3.61 -7.94 19.84
N LEU A 84 3.71 -6.65 20.15
CA LEU A 84 2.82 -5.99 21.09
C LEU A 84 1.41 -5.84 20.53
N SER A 85 0.41 -5.92 21.40
CA SER A 85 -0.99 -5.70 20.99
C SER A 85 -1.27 -4.22 20.80
N ALA A 86 -1.53 -3.80 19.55
CA ALA A 86 -1.93 -2.43 19.24
C ALA A 86 -3.19 -1.94 19.99
N SER A 87 -4.06 -2.86 20.46
CA SER A 87 -5.29 -2.49 21.17
C SER A 87 -5.15 -2.51 22.70
N SER A 88 -4.46 -3.51 23.26
CA SER A 88 -4.43 -3.74 24.71
C SER A 88 -3.11 -3.36 25.38
N SER A 89 -2.00 -3.37 24.63
CA SER A 89 -0.66 -3.07 25.14
C SER A 89 0.20 -2.34 24.09
N PRO A 90 -0.26 -1.19 23.56
CA PRO A 90 0.48 -0.46 22.53
C PRO A 90 1.87 -0.03 23.04
N ALA A 91 2.81 0.18 22.13
CA ALA A 91 4.23 0.38 22.42
C ALA A 91 4.48 1.50 23.44
N ASN A 92 3.80 2.64 23.28
CA ASN A 92 3.95 3.77 24.20
C ASN A 92 3.53 3.42 25.65
N ILE A 93 2.44 2.67 25.81
CA ILE A 93 1.92 2.23 27.13
C ILE A 93 2.85 1.18 27.74
N THR A 94 3.30 0.23 26.94
CA THR A 94 4.18 -0.86 27.37
C THR A 94 5.53 -0.32 27.84
N ILE A 95 6.17 0.55 27.06
CA ILE A 95 7.44 1.19 27.43
C ILE A 95 7.27 2.02 28.71
N ARG A 96 6.21 2.84 28.81
CA ARG A 96 5.90 3.61 30.02
C ARG A 96 5.77 2.73 31.26
N ASP A 97 5.02 1.63 31.17
CA ASP A 97 4.80 0.72 32.28
C ASP A 97 6.10 0.02 32.74
N LEU A 98 6.94 -0.43 31.80
CA LEU A 98 8.26 -0.97 32.12
C LEU A 98 9.10 0.06 32.88
N MET A 99 9.13 1.31 32.41
CA MET A 99 9.88 2.39 33.06
C MET A 99 9.40 2.65 34.50
N LEU A 100 8.10 2.53 34.76
CA LEU A 100 7.53 2.77 36.08
C LEU A 100 7.86 1.65 37.07
N VAL A 101 7.60 0.38 36.72
CA VAL A 101 7.56 -0.73 37.69
C VAL A 101 8.12 -2.07 37.20
N GLU A 102 8.91 -2.13 36.11
CA GLU A 102 9.53 -3.37 35.59
C GLU A 102 8.53 -4.40 35.04
N GLU A 103 7.22 -4.12 35.07
CA GLU A 103 6.17 -5.04 34.60
C GLU A 103 5.21 -4.36 33.61
N ALA A 104 5.06 -4.93 32.42
CA ALA A 104 4.13 -4.45 31.40
C ALA A 104 3.34 -5.59 30.76
N GLN A 105 2.08 -5.30 30.40
CA GLN A 105 1.25 -6.24 29.67
C GLN A 105 1.86 -6.48 28.28
N GLY A 106 1.90 -7.73 27.84
CA GLY A 106 2.45 -8.11 26.52
C GLY A 106 3.95 -8.43 26.52
N VAL A 107 4.67 -8.22 27.63
CA VAL A 107 6.08 -8.61 27.80
C VAL A 107 6.21 -9.58 28.97
N SER A 108 6.88 -10.71 28.76
CA SER A 108 7.11 -11.70 29.82
C SER A 108 8.05 -11.16 30.89
N GLN A 109 7.73 -11.42 32.17
CA GLN A 109 8.51 -10.96 33.31
C GLN A 109 9.99 -11.41 33.24
N GLN A 110 10.24 -12.63 32.74
CA GLN A 110 11.60 -13.14 32.62
C GLN A 110 12.47 -12.27 31.70
N TYR A 111 11.89 -11.65 30.66
CA TYR A 111 12.61 -10.74 29.78
C TYR A 111 12.77 -9.37 30.40
N ALA A 112 11.71 -8.86 31.06
CA ALA A 112 11.79 -7.59 31.78
C ALA A 112 12.89 -7.61 32.86
N ASP A 113 12.96 -8.68 33.66
CA ASP A 113 13.94 -8.85 34.74
C ASP A 113 15.41 -8.82 34.26
N LYS A 114 15.69 -9.12 32.99
CA LYS A 114 17.07 -9.13 32.46
C LYS A 114 17.67 -7.73 32.40
N LEU A 115 16.87 -6.74 32.02
CA LEU A 115 17.34 -5.40 31.66
C LEU A 115 16.69 -4.28 32.46
N MET A 116 15.46 -4.47 32.93
CA MET A 116 14.71 -3.49 33.71
C MET A 116 14.92 -3.61 35.21
N LYS A 117 15.47 -4.73 35.69
CA LYS A 117 15.71 -4.95 37.11
C LYS A 117 16.54 -3.85 37.72
N ASP A 118 15.98 -3.23 38.75
CA ASP A 118 16.54 -2.07 39.45
C ASP A 118 16.77 -0.82 38.56
N GLN A 119 16.18 -0.75 37.35
CA GLN A 119 16.33 0.36 36.38
C GLN A 119 15.02 1.15 36.16
N THR A 120 14.16 1.22 37.18
CA THR A 120 12.83 1.85 37.09
C THR A 120 12.76 3.18 37.84
N VAL A 121 11.77 4.01 37.50
CA VAL A 121 11.44 5.24 38.24
C VAL A 121 11.10 4.91 39.70
N PHE A 122 10.37 3.82 39.95
CA PHE A 122 10.10 3.37 41.31
C PHE A 122 11.40 3.05 42.07
N ARG A 123 12.35 2.36 41.43
CA ARG A 123 13.63 2.04 42.09
C ARG A 123 14.43 3.31 42.38
N TRP A 124 14.44 4.25 41.46
CA TRP A 124 15.06 5.55 41.67
C TRP A 124 14.42 6.31 42.84
N LEU A 125 13.08 6.34 42.95
CA LEU A 125 12.38 6.95 44.08
C LEU A 125 12.82 6.35 45.42
N LEU A 126 13.00 5.02 45.50
CA LEU A 126 13.52 4.36 46.70
C LEU A 126 14.93 4.81 47.04
N ASN A 127 15.80 4.89 46.03
CA ASN A 127 17.21 5.28 46.23
C ASN A 127 17.33 6.74 46.65
N ILE A 128 16.59 7.65 46.00
CA ILE A 128 16.56 9.07 46.35
C ILE A 128 15.95 9.27 47.74
N SER A 129 14.85 8.60 48.07
CA SER A 129 14.28 8.66 49.42
C SER A 129 15.31 8.25 50.46
N SER A 130 16.06 7.15 50.21
CA SER A 130 17.11 6.70 51.14
C SER A 130 18.27 7.69 51.27
N GLU A 131 18.70 8.34 50.18
CA GLU A 131 19.74 9.37 50.23
C GLU A 131 19.27 10.66 50.91
N LEU A 132 18.00 11.02 50.76
CA LEU A 132 17.39 12.14 51.47
C LEU A 132 17.27 11.85 52.97
N ASP A 133 16.86 10.64 53.34
CA ASP A 133 16.75 10.23 54.75
C ASP A 133 18.12 10.32 55.45
N LYS A 134 19.21 9.91 54.78
CA LYS A 134 20.60 10.08 55.29
C LYS A 134 20.99 11.54 55.50
N GLN A 135 20.39 12.46 54.75
CA GLN A 135 20.63 13.90 54.85
C GLN A 135 19.66 14.60 55.84
N GLY A 136 18.76 13.84 56.47
CA GLY A 136 17.77 14.34 57.40
C GLY A 136 16.51 14.91 56.74
N TYR A 137 16.17 14.43 55.54
CA TYR A 137 14.96 14.79 54.82
C TYR A 137 14.08 13.58 54.53
N THR A 138 12.76 13.73 54.56
CA THR A 138 11.81 12.66 54.20
C THR A 138 11.02 13.07 52.96
N LEU A 139 10.89 12.15 51.99
CA LEU A 139 10.19 12.35 50.72
C LEU A 139 8.82 11.65 50.74
N GLU A 140 7.78 12.40 50.41
CA GLU A 140 6.42 11.90 50.21
C GLU A 140 5.89 12.27 48.83
N VAL A 141 5.03 11.40 48.29
CA VAL A 141 4.27 11.63 47.06
C VAL A 141 2.81 11.35 47.39
N ASP A 142 1.92 12.30 47.07
CA ASP A 142 0.48 12.20 47.38
C ASP A 142 0.22 11.81 48.86
N ASP A 143 0.91 12.50 49.77
CA ASP A 143 0.85 12.29 51.24
C ASP A 143 1.20 10.87 51.69
N THR A 144 1.97 10.15 50.88
CA THR A 144 2.43 8.78 51.19
C THR A 144 3.95 8.74 51.15
N ALA A 145 4.57 8.29 52.25
CA ALA A 145 6.01 8.08 52.31
C ALA A 145 6.45 6.99 51.33
N ILE A 146 7.60 7.17 50.68
CA ILE A 146 8.10 6.21 49.68
C ILE A 146 8.34 4.82 50.28
N SER A 147 8.68 4.73 51.58
CA SER A 147 8.75 3.46 52.32
C SER A 147 7.42 2.71 52.36
N ASP A 148 6.31 3.43 52.49
CA ASP A 148 4.97 2.84 52.55
C ASP A 148 4.54 2.38 51.15
N VAL A 149 4.87 3.14 50.11
CA VAL A 149 4.71 2.72 48.70
C VAL A 149 5.49 1.41 48.42
N ALA A 150 6.67 1.26 49.01
CA ALA A 150 7.47 0.04 48.90
C ALA A 150 6.76 -1.18 49.53
N SER A 151 6.01 -0.96 50.61
CA SER A 151 5.25 -2.01 51.32
C SER A 151 3.95 -2.43 50.62
N MET A 152 3.48 -1.65 49.63
CA MET A 152 2.26 -1.96 48.88
C MET A 152 2.40 -3.25 48.06
N SER A 153 1.26 -3.92 47.80
CA SER A 153 1.21 -5.00 46.80
C SER A 153 1.56 -4.46 45.41
N ARG A 154 2.04 -5.35 44.52
CA ARG A 154 2.50 -4.97 43.17
C ARG A 154 1.44 -4.17 42.40
N ASP A 155 0.19 -4.65 42.37
CA ASP A 155 -0.89 -3.97 41.65
C ASP A 155 -1.20 -2.58 42.21
N LYS A 156 -1.29 -2.45 43.54
CA LYS A 156 -1.54 -1.17 44.21
C LYS A 156 -0.40 -0.18 43.98
N ARG A 157 0.84 -0.66 43.99
CA ARG A 157 2.01 0.16 43.70
C ARG A 157 2.00 0.67 42.26
N LYS A 158 1.66 -0.19 41.31
CA LYS A 158 1.54 0.18 39.89
C LYS A 158 0.45 1.23 39.68
N GLU A 159 -0.70 1.06 40.31
CA GLU A 159 -1.80 2.03 40.27
C GLU A 159 -1.41 3.37 40.90
N PHE A 160 -0.77 3.35 42.08
CA PHE A 160 -0.25 4.54 42.75
C PHE A 160 0.71 5.33 41.85
N LEU A 161 1.68 4.64 41.25
CA LEU A 161 2.67 5.30 40.38
C LEU A 161 2.06 5.84 39.10
N ARG A 162 1.14 5.11 38.45
CA ARG A 162 0.42 5.61 37.27
C ARG A 162 -0.42 6.86 37.56
N LYS A 163 -0.92 6.99 38.79
CA LYS A 163 -1.70 8.15 39.23
C LYS A 163 -0.81 9.37 39.52
N ASN A 164 0.34 9.15 40.14
CA ASN A 164 1.16 10.24 40.71
C ASN A 164 2.41 10.59 39.89
N VAL A 165 2.77 9.76 38.91
CA VAL A 165 3.87 10.01 37.96
C VAL A 165 3.29 10.03 36.56
N ASP A 166 3.06 11.24 36.03
CA ASP A 166 2.64 11.46 34.65
C ASP A 166 3.83 11.17 33.75
N ILE A 167 3.80 10.06 33.01
CA ILE A 167 4.80 9.72 31.99
C ILE A 167 4.08 9.50 30.66
N THR A 168 4.52 10.25 29.66
CA THR A 168 4.14 10.09 28.26
C THR A 168 5.36 9.66 27.45
N VAL A 169 5.22 8.57 26.69
CA VAL A 169 6.23 8.05 25.78
C VAL A 169 5.69 8.21 24.36
N ALA A 170 6.51 8.72 23.44
CA ALA A 170 6.07 9.00 22.06
C ALA A 170 7.24 8.87 21.08
N PRO A 171 6.98 8.55 19.80
CA PRO A 171 7.92 8.88 18.74
C PRO A 171 8.12 10.40 18.72
N LEU A 172 9.37 10.84 18.63
CA LEU A 172 9.71 12.24 18.42
C LEU A 172 9.82 12.55 16.93
N ASP A 173 10.53 11.67 16.23
CA ASP A 173 10.68 11.56 14.78
C ASP A 173 11.02 10.11 14.42
N SER A 174 11.35 9.82 13.16
CA SER A 174 11.67 8.48 12.67
C SER A 174 12.79 7.76 13.42
N PHE A 175 13.72 8.47 14.08
CA PHE A 175 14.94 7.90 14.68
C PHE A 175 15.07 8.19 16.19
N ARG A 176 14.09 8.88 16.79
CA ARG A 176 14.13 9.27 18.20
C ARG A 176 12.79 9.09 18.88
N ILE A 177 12.84 8.69 20.14
CA ILE A 177 11.71 8.56 21.06
C ILE A 177 11.86 9.66 22.11
N VAL A 178 10.75 10.27 22.51
CA VAL A 178 10.70 11.21 23.62
C VAL A 178 9.94 10.62 24.79
N VAL A 179 10.50 10.81 25.98
CA VAL A 179 9.84 10.57 27.27
C VAL A 179 9.63 11.92 27.93
N ARG A 180 8.37 12.27 28.16
CA ARG A 180 7.93 13.46 28.88
C ARG A 180 7.38 13.02 30.22
N ALA A 181 7.90 13.55 31.32
CA ALA A 181 7.46 13.14 32.65
C ALA A 181 7.39 14.25 33.71
N ARG A 182 6.50 14.06 34.68
CA ARG A 182 6.32 14.89 35.87
C ARG A 182 5.81 14.03 37.04
N ILE A 183 6.30 14.30 38.24
CA ILE A 183 5.81 13.73 39.49
C ILE A 183 4.94 14.78 40.17
N ASP A 184 3.71 14.40 40.49
CA ASP A 184 2.73 15.28 41.11
C ASP A 184 2.72 15.13 42.64
N ASN A 185 2.30 16.19 43.35
CA ASN A 185 2.11 16.21 44.80
C ASN A 185 3.32 15.74 45.63
N VAL A 186 4.52 16.22 45.30
CA VAL A 186 5.74 15.91 46.06
C VAL A 186 5.85 16.82 47.28
N LYS A 187 6.13 16.23 48.44
CA LYS A 187 6.46 16.95 49.69
C LYS A 187 7.79 16.45 50.24
N ILE A 188 8.64 17.38 50.68
CA ILE A 188 9.92 17.07 51.34
C ILE A 188 9.91 17.72 52.72
N TYR A 189 10.13 16.91 53.75
CA TYR A 189 10.17 17.33 55.15
C TYR A 189 11.61 17.35 55.66
N ASP A 190 11.93 18.23 56.61
CA ASP A 190 13.19 18.16 57.37
C ASP A 190 13.05 17.24 58.60
N SER A 191 14.16 16.99 59.29
CA SER A 191 14.20 16.22 60.54
C SER A 191 13.34 16.79 61.69
N ALA A 192 12.87 18.04 61.58
CA ALA A 192 11.95 18.68 62.53
C ALA A 192 10.48 18.63 62.05
N ASN A 193 10.22 17.89 60.97
CA ASN A 193 8.90 17.72 60.35
C ASN A 193 8.32 18.99 59.73
N ASN A 194 9.16 19.96 59.37
CA ASN A 194 8.74 21.14 58.61
C ASN A 194 8.75 20.83 57.11
N VAL A 195 7.76 21.34 56.38
CA VAL A 195 7.71 21.24 54.92
C VAL A 195 8.77 22.16 54.31
N VAL A 196 9.77 21.56 53.68
CA VAL A 196 10.88 22.26 53.02
C VAL A 196 10.57 22.47 51.54
N TYR A 197 9.83 21.55 50.93
CA TYR A 197 9.35 21.65 49.55
C TYR A 197 7.95 21.06 49.42
N GLN A 198 7.10 21.71 48.63
CA GLN A 198 5.79 21.19 48.23
C GLN A 198 5.51 21.65 46.80
N GLY A 199 5.26 20.71 45.89
CA GLY A 199 4.99 21.00 44.48
C GLY A 199 5.17 19.79 43.57
N THR A 200 5.37 20.04 42.27
CA THR A 200 5.67 19.01 41.26
C THR A 200 7.17 18.81 41.11
N ILE A 201 7.61 17.68 40.57
CA ILE A 201 9.00 17.52 40.10
C ILE A 201 8.93 17.19 38.61
N PRO A 202 9.39 18.08 37.70
CA PRO A 202 10.07 19.35 37.99
C PRO A 202 9.13 20.43 38.53
N ARG A 203 9.73 21.47 39.14
CA ARG A 203 9.02 22.64 39.69
C ARG A 203 8.15 23.38 38.68
N ASP A 204 8.54 23.35 37.41
CA ASP A 204 7.77 23.94 36.31
C ASP A 204 7.75 22.99 35.11
N GLY A 205 6.60 22.91 34.45
CA GLY A 205 6.39 22.10 33.26
C GLY A 205 6.70 20.61 33.45
N TYR A 206 7.53 20.07 32.55
CA TYR A 206 7.86 18.65 32.42
C TYR A 206 9.35 18.47 32.16
N VAL A 207 9.88 17.33 32.60
CA VAL A 207 11.22 16.89 32.18
C VAL A 207 11.10 16.06 30.91
N TYR A 208 12.04 16.26 30.00
CA TYR A 208 12.13 15.52 28.75
C TYR A 208 13.43 14.71 28.68
N SER A 209 13.32 13.50 28.17
CA SER A 209 14.43 12.65 27.79
C SER A 209 14.25 12.18 26.35
N ILE A 210 15.28 12.33 25.53
CA ILE A 210 15.28 11.89 24.13
C ILE A 210 16.16 10.65 24.02
N VAL A 211 15.59 9.58 23.48
CA VAL A 211 16.24 8.29 23.28
C VAL A 211 16.38 8.06 21.78
N SER A 212 17.62 7.99 21.28
CA SER A 212 17.87 7.58 19.90
C SER A 212 17.69 6.07 19.75
N ILE A 213 17.10 5.66 18.62
CA ILE A 213 17.00 4.26 18.19
C ILE A 213 17.99 3.92 17.07
N GLU A 214 18.89 4.83 16.72
CA GLU A 214 19.96 4.53 15.77
C GLU A 214 20.89 3.43 16.32
N GLU A 215 21.34 2.56 15.43
CA GLU A 215 22.12 1.34 15.72
C GLU A 215 21.39 0.30 16.58
N LEU A 216 20.13 0.54 16.95
CA LEU A 216 19.29 -0.48 17.57
C LEU A 216 18.83 -1.49 16.52
N GLU A 217 18.65 -2.74 16.94
CA GLU A 217 18.02 -3.74 16.08
C GLU A 217 16.57 -3.36 15.77
N ASP A 218 16.17 -3.50 14.51
CA ASP A 218 14.76 -3.48 14.13
C ASP A 218 14.16 -4.88 14.35
N PRO A 219 13.36 -5.08 15.40
CA PRO A 219 12.96 -6.41 15.83
C PRO A 219 11.98 -7.07 14.86
N MET A 220 11.37 -6.32 13.93
CA MET A 220 10.43 -6.85 12.96
C MET A 220 11.10 -7.86 12.02
N PHE A 221 12.35 -7.61 11.62
CA PHE A 221 13.12 -8.52 10.76
C PHE A 221 13.34 -9.87 11.45
N SER A 222 13.86 -9.85 12.67
CA SER A 222 14.14 -11.06 13.44
C SER A 222 12.86 -11.81 13.80
N ALA A 223 11.81 -11.08 14.21
CA ALA A 223 10.54 -11.69 14.59
C ALA A 223 9.84 -12.40 13.44
N LEU A 224 9.73 -11.75 12.26
CA LEU A 224 9.03 -12.34 11.11
C LEU A 224 9.85 -13.42 10.42
N THR A 225 11.17 -13.30 10.37
CA THR A 225 12.02 -14.31 9.73
C THR A 225 12.40 -15.47 10.66
N GLY A 226 11.94 -15.47 11.92
CA GLY A 226 12.30 -16.47 12.93
C GLY A 226 13.78 -16.46 13.27
N GLY A 227 14.40 -15.27 13.31
CA GLY A 227 15.80 -15.03 13.65
C GLY A 227 16.80 -15.31 12.53
N ARG A 228 16.33 -15.58 11.30
CA ARG A 228 17.21 -15.84 10.14
C ARG A 228 17.85 -14.58 9.58
N TYR A 229 17.19 -13.44 9.77
CA TYR A 229 17.63 -12.15 9.26
C TYR A 229 17.41 -11.08 10.32
N PHE A 230 18.39 -10.19 10.50
CA PHE A 230 18.33 -9.08 11.44
C PHE A 230 18.96 -7.84 10.79
N ARG A 231 18.53 -6.66 11.24
CA ARG A 231 19.02 -5.37 10.72
C ARG A 231 19.12 -4.35 11.84
N SER A 232 20.16 -3.53 11.81
CA SER A 232 20.26 -2.35 12.68
C SER A 232 19.74 -1.10 11.96
N ILE A 233 19.04 -0.25 12.71
CA ILE A 233 18.46 1.00 12.21
C ILE A 233 19.58 1.99 11.94
N ARG A 234 19.83 2.26 10.67
CA ARG A 234 20.88 3.18 10.21
C ARG A 234 20.31 4.19 9.23
N PRO A 235 20.30 5.50 9.56
CA PRO A 235 19.73 6.51 8.68
C PRO A 235 20.53 6.62 7.37
N CYS A 236 19.84 6.84 6.26
CA CYS A 236 20.45 7.26 5.00
C CYS A 236 21.00 8.69 5.15
N ASN A 237 22.01 9.05 4.35
CA ASN A 237 22.50 10.44 4.29
C ASN A 237 21.36 11.43 3.93
N TYR A 238 20.37 10.95 3.19
CA TYR A 238 19.12 11.63 2.87
C TYR A 238 18.02 11.20 3.85
N THR A 239 18.23 11.52 5.13
CA THR A 239 17.44 10.95 6.24
C THR A 239 15.96 11.29 6.15
N TYR A 240 15.60 12.49 5.68
CA TYR A 240 14.22 12.97 5.57
C TYR A 240 13.94 13.51 4.15
N PRO A 241 13.68 12.62 3.17
CA PRO A 241 13.54 13.00 1.75
C PRO A 241 12.43 14.00 1.45
N GLU A 242 11.36 13.95 2.23
CA GLU A 242 10.18 14.83 2.07
C GLU A 242 10.41 16.24 2.62
N LEU A 243 11.43 16.43 3.47
CA LEU A 243 11.68 17.68 4.20
C LEU A 243 12.97 18.39 3.81
N ILE A 244 14.05 17.65 3.63
CA ILE A 244 15.42 18.21 3.56
C ILE A 244 15.97 18.08 2.15
N ASP A 245 16.31 16.86 1.75
CA ASP A 245 16.93 16.58 0.47
C ASP A 245 16.63 15.14 0.05
N ARG A 246 16.46 14.94 -1.25
CA ARG A 246 16.07 13.65 -1.82
C ARG A 246 17.30 12.87 -2.27
N PRO A 247 17.28 11.52 -2.18
CA PRO A 247 18.40 10.68 -2.61
C PRO A 247 18.51 10.55 -4.14
N ILE A 248 17.89 11.45 -4.89
CA ILE A 248 18.04 11.56 -6.35
C ILE A 248 18.36 13.01 -6.69
N LYS A 249 19.26 13.22 -7.66
CA LYS A 249 19.52 14.55 -8.22
C LYS A 249 18.93 14.64 -9.62
N VAL A 250 18.47 15.83 -10.00
CA VAL A 250 17.86 16.06 -11.32
C VAL A 250 18.46 17.31 -11.97
N LEU A 251 18.65 17.23 -13.29
CA LEU A 251 18.81 18.39 -14.16
C LEU A 251 17.70 18.41 -15.19
N TYR A 252 17.10 19.58 -15.38
CA TYR A 252 16.09 19.84 -16.39
C TYR A 252 16.76 20.33 -17.66
N GLY A 253 16.18 20.07 -18.83
CA GLY A 253 16.70 20.62 -20.08
C GLY A 253 15.81 20.31 -21.27
N ASP A 254 16.32 20.62 -22.45
CA ASP A 254 15.68 20.35 -23.74
C ASP A 254 16.20 19.01 -24.28
N GLY A 255 15.32 18.02 -24.39
CA GLY A 255 15.63 16.67 -24.82
C GLY A 255 15.22 16.34 -26.24
N ALA A 256 15.97 15.45 -26.88
CA ALA A 256 15.56 14.71 -28.07
C ALA A 256 16.03 13.26 -27.96
N SER A 257 15.14 12.31 -28.25
CA SER A 257 15.40 10.88 -28.11
C SER A 257 14.34 10.08 -28.88
N THR A 258 14.66 8.90 -29.39
CA THR A 258 13.67 7.94 -29.93
C THR A 258 13.06 7.03 -28.84
N VAL A 259 13.56 7.11 -27.60
CA VAL A 259 13.08 6.33 -26.45
C VAL A 259 12.70 7.24 -25.29
N TYR A 260 11.64 6.91 -24.56
CA TYR A 260 11.15 7.71 -23.43
C TYR A 260 12.11 7.73 -22.25
N HIS A 261 12.82 6.62 -22.04
CA HIS A 261 13.76 6.47 -20.95
C HIS A 261 15.05 5.87 -21.48
N TYR A 262 16.18 6.43 -21.06
CA TYR A 262 17.49 5.87 -21.32
C TYR A 262 18.27 5.73 -20.01
N PRO A 263 18.32 4.53 -19.41
CA PRO A 263 19.16 4.27 -18.25
C PRO A 263 20.63 4.05 -18.70
N GLY A 264 21.59 4.45 -17.87
CA GLY A 264 23.00 4.23 -18.14
C GLY A 264 23.93 4.72 -17.04
N VAL A 265 25.25 4.65 -17.28
CA VAL A 265 26.27 5.12 -16.31
C VAL A 265 26.88 6.42 -16.81
N TYR A 266 26.96 7.42 -15.93
CA TYR A 266 27.54 8.72 -16.27
C TYR A 266 29.06 8.65 -16.47
N SER A 267 29.56 9.29 -17.54
CA SER A 267 30.99 9.42 -17.81
C SER A 267 31.38 10.79 -18.36
N LYS A 268 32.63 11.20 -18.13
CA LYS A 268 33.25 12.36 -18.78
C LYS A 268 34.01 11.99 -20.06
N THR A 269 34.07 10.70 -20.39
CA THR A 269 34.63 10.16 -21.63
C THR A 269 33.51 9.64 -22.52
N THR A 270 33.70 9.74 -23.82
CA THR A 270 32.76 9.24 -24.83
C THR A 270 32.99 7.75 -25.05
N ASP A 271 32.24 6.91 -24.34
CA ASP A 271 32.31 5.46 -24.45
C ASP A 271 30.93 4.86 -24.67
N ILE A 272 30.87 3.76 -25.42
CA ILE A 272 29.64 3.01 -25.69
C ILE A 272 29.04 2.51 -24.36
N GLY A 273 27.73 2.64 -24.20
CA GLY A 273 26.97 2.30 -23.00
C GLY A 273 26.95 3.37 -21.91
N ASN A 274 27.76 4.44 -22.05
CA ASN A 274 27.79 5.52 -21.07
C ASN A 274 26.96 6.74 -21.51
N ILE A 275 26.48 7.48 -20.51
CA ILE A 275 25.88 8.80 -20.65
C ILE A 275 26.99 9.84 -20.47
N PHE A 276 27.38 10.53 -21.55
CA PHE A 276 28.35 11.61 -21.44
C PHE A 276 27.71 12.83 -20.75
N PHE A 277 28.44 13.48 -19.84
CA PHE A 277 28.01 14.77 -19.28
C PHE A 277 29.11 15.84 -19.34
N GLY A 278 28.75 17.07 -19.71
CA GLY A 278 29.72 18.16 -19.83
C GLY A 278 29.15 19.51 -20.25
N ASN A 279 30.04 20.48 -20.44
CA ASN A 279 29.64 21.84 -20.83
C ASN A 279 29.39 22.01 -22.34
N ALA A 280 29.97 21.15 -23.16
CA ALA A 280 29.85 21.19 -24.62
C ALA A 280 29.86 19.76 -25.18
N TYR A 281 29.32 19.62 -26.39
CA TYR A 281 29.30 18.35 -27.12
C TYR A 281 30.73 17.91 -27.48
N PRO A 282 31.17 16.70 -27.06
CA PRO A 282 32.56 16.25 -27.22
C PRO A 282 32.85 15.59 -28.58
N GLY A 283 31.82 15.33 -29.39
CA GLY A 283 31.88 14.44 -30.56
C GLY A 283 31.14 13.13 -30.33
N ASP A 284 30.98 12.34 -31.39
CA ASP A 284 30.32 11.03 -31.35
C ASP A 284 31.12 10.00 -30.53
N GLY A 285 30.43 9.05 -29.90
CA GLY A 285 31.03 7.89 -29.23
C GLY A 285 30.37 7.47 -27.92
N ALA A 286 29.62 8.36 -27.26
CA ALA A 286 28.74 8.00 -26.14
C ALA A 286 27.36 7.57 -26.64
N SER A 287 26.65 6.78 -25.83
CA SER A 287 25.31 6.31 -26.16
C SER A 287 24.19 7.30 -25.80
N ALA A 288 24.47 8.26 -24.90
CA ALA A 288 23.59 9.38 -24.61
C ALA A 288 24.38 10.58 -24.08
N TYR A 289 23.78 11.78 -24.05
CA TYR A 289 24.46 13.03 -23.72
C TYR A 289 23.63 13.95 -22.81
N VAL A 290 24.28 14.57 -21.81
CA VAL A 290 23.71 15.64 -20.99
C VAL A 290 24.65 16.85 -21.00
N ILE A 291 24.22 17.95 -21.61
CA ILE A 291 25.11 19.05 -22.01
C ILE A 291 24.56 20.40 -21.52
N LYS A 292 25.43 21.22 -20.95
CA LYS A 292 25.06 22.57 -20.46
C LYS A 292 24.35 23.43 -21.49
N SER A 293 24.83 23.48 -22.73
CA SER A 293 24.25 24.33 -23.77
C SER A 293 24.45 23.70 -25.15
N GLY A 294 23.39 23.68 -25.95
CA GLY A 294 23.45 23.09 -27.29
C GLY A 294 22.08 23.02 -27.96
N THR A 295 22.03 22.30 -29.08
CA THR A 295 20.79 21.95 -29.77
C THR A 295 20.90 20.48 -30.16
N PRO A 296 19.90 19.63 -29.89
CA PRO A 296 19.94 18.25 -30.32
C PRO A 296 19.94 18.19 -31.85
N THR A 297 20.79 17.33 -32.41
CA THR A 297 20.98 17.23 -33.88
C THR A 297 20.62 15.86 -34.44
N ASP A 298 20.56 14.83 -33.60
CA ASP A 298 20.16 13.47 -33.96
C ASP A 298 19.34 12.87 -32.81
N PRO A 299 18.05 12.58 -33.01
CA PRO A 299 17.21 12.02 -31.96
C PRO A 299 17.43 10.52 -31.73
N SER A 300 18.12 9.81 -32.63
CA SER A 300 18.47 8.40 -32.41
C SER A 300 19.49 8.22 -31.27
N ILE A 301 20.14 9.32 -30.88
CA ILE A 301 21.06 9.41 -29.78
C ILE A 301 20.41 10.27 -28.68
N PRO A 302 19.93 9.66 -27.57
CA PRO A 302 19.28 10.41 -26.50
C PRO A 302 20.16 11.55 -25.99
N MET A 303 19.65 12.78 -26.05
CA MET A 303 20.41 13.97 -25.73
C MET A 303 19.56 14.99 -24.98
N ILE A 304 20.07 15.50 -23.85
CA ILE A 304 19.51 16.61 -23.10
C ILE A 304 20.50 17.78 -23.15
N VAL A 305 20.06 18.94 -23.62
CA VAL A 305 20.85 20.18 -23.70
C VAL A 305 20.22 21.30 -22.87
N ASN A 306 20.90 22.42 -22.76
CA ASN A 306 20.40 23.62 -22.06
C ASN A 306 20.02 23.33 -20.60
N THR A 307 20.87 22.57 -19.91
CA THR A 307 20.53 22.02 -18.60
C THR A 307 20.42 23.08 -17.52
N SER A 308 19.45 22.97 -16.62
CA SER A 308 19.20 23.86 -15.47
C SER A 308 18.84 23.06 -14.20
N LEU A 309 19.01 23.69 -13.03
CA LEU A 309 18.64 23.07 -11.72
C LEU A 309 17.14 23.13 -11.43
N THR A 310 16.42 23.98 -12.14
CA THR A 310 14.96 24.13 -12.07
C THR A 310 14.42 24.25 -13.48
N GLU A 311 13.17 23.86 -13.70
CA GLU A 311 12.50 24.04 -14.98
C GLU A 311 12.57 25.50 -15.46
N GLY A 312 13.08 25.72 -16.69
CA GLY A 312 13.27 27.06 -17.27
C GLY A 312 14.26 27.99 -16.54
N GLY A 313 15.07 27.45 -15.62
CA GLY A 313 16.05 28.21 -14.83
C GLY A 313 17.36 28.53 -15.56
N ASP A 314 18.31 29.13 -14.83
CA ASP A 314 19.64 29.43 -15.37
C ASP A 314 20.44 28.17 -15.72
N LEU A 315 21.26 28.27 -16.78
CA LEU A 315 22.09 27.18 -17.26
C LEU A 315 23.07 26.68 -16.19
N ALA A 316 22.91 25.42 -15.79
CA ALA A 316 23.73 24.69 -14.85
C ALA A 316 24.77 23.83 -15.57
N ASP A 317 25.95 23.66 -14.95
CA ASP A 317 26.98 22.75 -15.44
C ASP A 317 26.71 21.32 -14.95
N PRO A 318 26.48 20.34 -15.83
CA PRO A 318 26.23 18.95 -15.44
C PRO A 318 27.32 18.36 -14.54
N SER A 319 28.57 18.83 -14.66
CA SER A 319 29.69 18.35 -13.83
C SER A 319 29.60 18.74 -12.36
N LYS A 320 28.66 19.61 -11.98
CA LYS A 320 28.40 19.96 -10.57
C LYS A 320 27.35 19.04 -9.92
N VAL A 321 26.58 18.31 -10.72
CA VAL A 321 25.49 17.44 -10.24
C VAL A 321 25.91 15.98 -10.33
N PHE A 322 26.45 15.58 -11.49
CA PHE A 322 26.82 14.20 -11.81
C PHE A 322 28.30 13.92 -11.63
N LYS A 323 28.64 12.69 -11.25
CA LYS A 323 30.02 12.19 -11.19
C LYS A 323 30.18 10.99 -12.12
N THR A 324 31.43 10.75 -12.52
CA THR A 324 31.75 9.57 -13.34
C THR A 324 31.52 8.31 -12.53
N GLY A 325 30.80 7.36 -13.10
CA GLY A 325 30.42 6.10 -12.46
C GLY A 325 29.04 6.11 -11.79
N ASP A 326 28.38 7.26 -11.70
CA ASP A 326 27.04 7.36 -11.12
C ASP A 326 26.01 6.71 -12.06
N LEU A 327 25.06 5.96 -11.49
CA LEU A 327 23.90 5.45 -12.21
C LEU A 327 22.93 6.58 -12.57
N GLY A 328 22.58 6.68 -13.85
CA GLY A 328 21.70 7.73 -14.37
C GLY A 328 20.54 7.24 -15.21
N VAL A 329 19.49 8.05 -15.29
CA VAL A 329 18.34 7.85 -16.16
C VAL A 329 18.00 9.16 -16.85
N LEU A 330 17.89 9.13 -18.18
CA LEU A 330 17.33 10.24 -18.94
C LEU A 330 15.85 9.95 -19.19
N ALA A 331 14.97 10.88 -18.82
CA ALA A 331 13.55 10.82 -19.06
C ALA A 331 13.14 11.93 -20.05
N PHE A 332 12.35 11.58 -21.06
CA PHE A 332 11.89 12.48 -22.11
C PHE A 332 10.38 12.51 -22.13
N ASP A 333 9.79 13.72 -22.14
CA ASP A 333 8.34 13.87 -22.15
C ASP A 333 7.72 13.39 -23.48
N GLU A 334 8.45 13.56 -24.58
CA GLU A 334 8.10 12.99 -25.89
C GLU A 334 9.35 12.51 -26.62
N THR A 335 9.17 11.61 -27.59
CA THR A 335 10.28 11.07 -28.40
C THR A 335 10.25 11.64 -29.82
N SER A 336 11.40 12.02 -30.38
CA SER A 336 11.51 12.44 -31.76
C SER A 336 11.57 11.21 -32.67
N GLY A 337 10.66 11.13 -33.64
CA GLY A 337 10.45 9.91 -34.43
C GLY A 337 9.46 8.92 -33.79
N GLY A 338 9.02 9.19 -32.56
CA GLY A 338 7.81 8.61 -32.00
C GLY A 338 6.61 9.44 -32.44
N GLY A 339 5.56 8.77 -32.92
CA GLY A 339 4.29 9.41 -33.21
C GLY A 339 3.85 10.30 -32.03
N SER A 340 3.17 11.39 -32.37
CA SER A 340 2.54 12.35 -31.45
C SER A 340 2.15 11.74 -30.11
N ASN A 341 2.20 12.56 -29.05
CA ASN A 341 1.76 12.37 -27.66
C ASN A 341 0.36 11.77 -27.41
N SER A 342 -0.23 11.11 -28.41
CA SER A 342 -1.43 10.30 -28.33
C SER A 342 -1.23 8.83 -28.74
N TRP A 343 -0.10 8.36 -29.28
CA TRP A 343 0.03 6.97 -29.79
C TRP A 343 0.58 6.00 -28.73
N CYS A 344 -0.31 5.26 -28.05
CA CYS A 344 0.03 4.44 -26.88
C CYS A 344 0.46 3.00 -27.20
N SER A 345 0.35 2.55 -28.47
CA SER A 345 0.55 1.13 -28.85
C SER A 345 1.62 0.94 -29.93
N GLY A 346 2.18 -0.26 -30.00
CA GLY A 346 3.05 -0.69 -31.10
C GLY A 346 2.32 -0.78 -32.45
N LEU A 347 1.01 -1.05 -32.42
CA LEU A 347 0.17 -1.34 -33.59
C LEU A 347 -0.05 -0.12 -34.51
N GLU A 348 -0.31 -0.37 -35.80
CA GLU A 348 -0.28 0.62 -36.89
C GLU A 348 -1.51 1.53 -36.93
N TYR A 349 -2.65 1.12 -36.40
CA TYR A 349 -3.90 1.88 -36.51
C TYR A 349 -4.57 2.08 -35.15
N ARG A 350 -5.37 3.15 -35.05
CA ARG A 350 -6.15 3.49 -33.85
C ARG A 350 -7.56 3.88 -34.23
N LEU A 351 -8.53 3.27 -33.56
CA LEU A 351 -9.94 3.65 -33.58
C LEU A 351 -10.33 4.18 -32.20
N ASN A 352 -10.65 5.47 -32.13
CA ASN A 352 -11.19 6.08 -30.92
C ASN A 352 -12.70 5.85 -30.87
N ILE A 353 -13.18 5.20 -29.80
CA ILE A 353 -14.59 4.98 -29.54
C ILE A 353 -15.02 5.73 -28.29
N THR A 354 -16.19 6.36 -28.34
CA THR A 354 -16.87 6.89 -27.17
C THR A 354 -17.93 5.90 -26.73
N VAL A 355 -17.81 5.47 -25.47
CA VAL A 355 -18.71 4.56 -24.78
C VAL A 355 -19.56 5.37 -23.81
N THR A 356 -20.88 5.34 -23.99
CA THR A 356 -21.84 6.07 -23.15
C THR A 356 -22.74 5.09 -22.40
N ASN A 357 -22.89 5.30 -21.10
CA ASN A 357 -23.84 4.57 -20.28
C ASN A 357 -25.27 5.11 -20.51
N ASN A 358 -26.13 4.30 -21.09
CA ASN A 358 -27.56 4.55 -21.29
C ASN A 358 -28.43 3.50 -20.56
N ALA A 359 -27.87 2.79 -19.59
CA ALA A 359 -28.60 1.78 -18.84
C ALA A 359 -29.70 2.41 -17.94
N GLY A 360 -29.54 3.67 -17.54
CA GLY A 360 -30.46 4.36 -16.62
C GLY A 360 -30.08 4.19 -15.15
N GLU A 361 -28.91 3.64 -14.85
CA GLU A 361 -28.29 3.53 -13.53
C GLU A 361 -26.76 3.58 -13.63
N ASP A 362 -26.08 3.85 -12.51
CA ASP A 362 -24.61 3.93 -12.46
C ASP A 362 -23.98 2.55 -12.57
N LEU A 363 -23.00 2.41 -13.47
CA LEU A 363 -22.22 1.19 -13.66
C LEU A 363 -20.92 1.33 -12.87
N ASN A 364 -20.89 0.84 -11.63
CA ASN A 364 -19.71 0.93 -10.77
C ASN A 364 -18.86 -0.34 -10.86
N ASP A 365 -17.58 -0.19 -11.27
CA ASP A 365 -16.64 -1.29 -11.36
C ASP A 365 -17.24 -2.46 -12.16
N TYR A 366 -17.73 -2.15 -13.36
CA TYR A 366 -18.66 -2.98 -14.12
C TYR A 366 -17.99 -3.59 -15.36
N GLN A 367 -18.44 -4.78 -15.75
CA GLN A 367 -18.02 -5.46 -16.98
C GLN A 367 -18.75 -4.85 -18.18
N ILE A 368 -18.15 -3.89 -18.86
CA ILE A 368 -18.77 -3.14 -19.96
C ILE A 368 -18.57 -3.89 -21.29
N PRO A 369 -19.66 -4.27 -22.00
CA PRO A 369 -19.57 -4.86 -23.33
C PRO A 369 -19.39 -3.80 -24.42
N ILE A 370 -18.32 -3.93 -25.20
CA ILE A 370 -18.03 -3.17 -26.41
C ILE A 370 -18.38 -4.03 -27.63
N LEU A 371 -19.53 -3.73 -28.24
CA LEU A 371 -19.96 -4.36 -29.47
C LEU A 371 -19.50 -3.54 -30.69
N LEU A 372 -18.55 -4.06 -31.47
CA LEU A 372 -18.12 -3.47 -32.73
C LEU A 372 -18.95 -4.06 -33.88
N SER A 373 -20.01 -3.35 -34.28
CA SER A 373 -20.87 -3.74 -35.41
C SER A 373 -21.69 -2.57 -35.94
N THR A 374 -22.35 -2.74 -37.09
CA THR A 374 -23.29 -1.75 -37.64
C THR A 374 -24.58 -1.61 -36.83
N ALA A 375 -24.81 -2.46 -35.82
CA ALA A 375 -25.90 -2.28 -34.86
C ALA A 375 -25.60 -1.15 -33.85
N LYS A 376 -24.33 -0.69 -33.79
CA LYS A 376 -23.90 0.52 -33.07
C LYS A 376 -23.70 1.67 -34.05
N ASP A 377 -23.35 2.85 -33.54
CA ASP A 377 -23.12 4.05 -34.36
C ASP A 377 -21.78 4.02 -35.13
N LEU A 378 -21.37 2.84 -35.62
CA LEU A 378 -20.16 2.59 -36.42
C LEU A 378 -20.53 2.32 -37.89
N THR A 379 -19.77 2.91 -38.81
CA THR A 379 -20.03 2.76 -40.25
C THR A 379 -19.42 1.48 -40.82
N THR A 380 -20.01 0.93 -41.90
CA THR A 380 -19.44 -0.21 -42.64
C THR A 380 -18.02 0.05 -43.15
N GLN A 381 -17.66 1.32 -43.40
CA GLN A 381 -16.31 1.70 -43.84
C GLN A 381 -15.29 1.55 -42.71
N VAL A 382 -15.62 2.02 -41.50
CA VAL A 382 -14.77 1.89 -40.31
C VAL A 382 -14.58 0.43 -39.95
N LEU A 383 -15.66 -0.34 -39.87
CA LEU A 383 -15.59 -1.77 -39.56
C LEU A 383 -14.85 -2.54 -40.65
N GLY A 384 -15.12 -2.26 -41.92
CA GLY A 384 -14.42 -2.88 -43.04
C GLY A 384 -12.91 -2.63 -43.00
N PHE A 385 -12.48 -1.43 -42.63
CA PHE A 385 -11.06 -1.12 -42.47
C PHE A 385 -10.47 -1.85 -41.25
N LEU A 386 -11.09 -1.73 -40.07
CA LEU A 386 -10.68 -2.43 -38.84
C LEU A 386 -10.43 -3.92 -39.11
N PHE A 387 -11.43 -4.64 -39.60
CA PHE A 387 -11.35 -6.09 -39.80
C PHE A 387 -10.43 -6.52 -40.96
N SER A 388 -10.09 -5.63 -41.91
CA SER A 388 -9.16 -5.95 -43.00
C SER A 388 -7.70 -5.63 -42.69
N HIS A 389 -7.44 -4.85 -41.63
CA HIS A 389 -6.10 -4.42 -41.20
C HIS A 389 -5.76 -4.90 -39.78
N THR A 390 -6.49 -5.87 -39.24
CA THR A 390 -6.19 -6.48 -37.93
C THR A 390 -5.81 -7.94 -38.14
N ASP A 391 -4.59 -8.32 -37.73
CA ASP A 391 -4.21 -9.72 -37.65
C ASP A 391 -5.10 -10.45 -36.64
N TYR A 392 -5.56 -11.65 -36.99
CA TYR A 392 -6.44 -12.44 -36.13
C TYR A 392 -6.14 -13.92 -36.29
N SER A 393 -6.42 -14.71 -35.25
CA SER A 393 -6.29 -16.17 -35.35
C SER A 393 -7.45 -16.71 -36.19
N GLU A 394 -7.17 -17.42 -37.28
CA GLU A 394 -8.20 -17.91 -38.20
C GLU A 394 -8.76 -19.27 -37.76
N ASN A 395 -9.77 -19.26 -36.88
CA ASN A 395 -10.58 -20.43 -36.54
C ASN A 395 -11.92 -20.39 -37.30
N GLN A 396 -12.47 -21.58 -37.61
CA GLN A 396 -13.83 -21.70 -38.15
C GLN A 396 -14.87 -21.18 -37.16
N ASP A 397 -14.61 -21.35 -35.86
CA ASP A 397 -15.42 -20.84 -34.77
C ASP A 397 -14.99 -19.42 -34.37
N PRO A 398 -15.78 -18.37 -34.64
CA PRO A 398 -15.38 -17.00 -34.34
C PRO A 398 -15.23 -16.67 -32.86
N PHE A 399 -15.76 -17.50 -31.96
CA PHE A 399 -15.55 -17.37 -30.52
C PHE A 399 -14.16 -17.82 -30.09
N LYS A 400 -13.48 -18.63 -30.89
CA LYS A 400 -12.08 -19.03 -30.65
C LYS A 400 -11.08 -18.05 -31.28
N ASN A 401 -11.55 -17.05 -32.03
CA ASN A 401 -10.68 -16.07 -32.67
C ASN A 401 -10.20 -15.02 -31.66
N GLY A 402 -8.88 -14.83 -31.58
CA GLY A 402 -8.23 -13.64 -31.03
C GLY A 402 -7.86 -12.64 -32.12
N ALA A 403 -7.52 -11.42 -31.72
CA ALA A 403 -7.15 -10.32 -32.61
C ALA A 403 -5.92 -9.57 -32.07
N ALA A 404 -5.11 -9.00 -32.95
CA ALA A 404 -3.97 -8.16 -32.62
C ALA A 404 -4.50 -6.75 -32.29
N ILE A 405 -5.02 -6.59 -31.08
CA ILE A 405 -5.57 -5.34 -30.57
C ILE A 405 -5.04 -5.02 -29.18
N GLU A 406 -4.98 -3.74 -28.86
CA GLU A 406 -4.72 -3.21 -27.52
C GLU A 406 -5.72 -2.09 -27.21
N ILE A 407 -6.17 -1.97 -25.96
CA ILE A 407 -7.16 -0.95 -25.57
C ILE A 407 -6.53 -0.06 -24.50
N TYR A 408 -6.59 1.25 -24.72
CA TYR A 408 -6.13 2.27 -23.77
C TYR A 408 -7.25 3.26 -23.47
N ASP A 409 -7.21 3.84 -22.28
CA ASP A 409 -8.03 5.00 -21.95
C ASP A 409 -7.44 6.30 -22.53
N GLU A 410 -8.11 7.43 -22.27
CA GLU A 410 -7.69 8.76 -22.73
C GLU A 410 -6.31 9.21 -22.23
N ASN A 411 -5.76 8.56 -21.20
CA ASN A 411 -4.47 8.89 -20.57
C ASN A 411 -3.37 7.87 -20.94
N CYS A 412 -3.55 7.08 -22.00
CA CYS A 412 -2.63 6.00 -22.38
C CYS A 412 -2.42 4.95 -21.29
N ARG A 413 -3.41 4.69 -20.42
CA ARG A 413 -3.36 3.56 -19.49
C ARG A 413 -3.98 2.32 -20.14
N PRO A 414 -3.30 1.16 -20.14
CA PRO A 414 -3.84 -0.05 -20.74
C PRO A 414 -5.08 -0.52 -19.96
N VAL A 415 -6.14 -0.88 -20.69
CA VAL A 415 -7.42 -1.33 -20.14
C VAL A 415 -7.50 -2.85 -20.27
N PRO A 416 -7.65 -3.61 -19.16
CA PRO A 416 -7.89 -5.04 -19.24
C PRO A 416 -9.12 -5.36 -20.09
N PHE A 417 -8.98 -6.35 -20.98
CA PHE A 417 -10.06 -6.72 -21.88
C PHE A 417 -10.07 -8.21 -22.22
N TRP A 418 -11.23 -8.70 -22.65
CA TRP A 418 -11.41 -10.04 -23.20
C TRP A 418 -12.26 -10.02 -24.46
N ILE A 419 -11.81 -10.71 -25.51
CA ILE A 419 -12.53 -10.85 -26.77
C ILE A 419 -13.41 -12.10 -26.68
N GLU A 420 -14.72 -11.93 -26.53
CA GLU A 420 -15.65 -13.07 -26.54
C GLU A 420 -15.84 -13.60 -27.96
N TYR A 421 -15.98 -12.70 -28.94
CA TYR A 421 -16.33 -13.04 -30.31
C TYR A 421 -15.61 -12.12 -31.29
N TRP A 422 -14.97 -12.70 -32.32
CA TRP A 422 -14.32 -11.93 -33.38
C TRP A 422 -14.53 -12.56 -34.77
N SER A 423 -15.34 -11.91 -35.61
CA SER A 423 -15.64 -12.37 -36.97
C SER A 423 -15.41 -11.28 -38.02
N PRO A 424 -14.27 -11.30 -38.73
CA PRO A 424 -14.03 -10.43 -39.87
C PRO A 424 -15.08 -10.61 -40.98
N ARG A 425 -15.52 -11.85 -41.22
CA ARG A 425 -16.53 -12.20 -42.24
C ARG A 425 -17.90 -11.55 -41.99
N LYS A 426 -18.32 -11.47 -40.72
CA LYS A 426 -19.55 -10.79 -40.32
C LYS A 426 -19.33 -9.31 -39.94
N SER A 427 -18.09 -8.83 -39.99
CA SER A 427 -17.65 -7.51 -39.51
C SER A 427 -18.22 -7.19 -38.12
N LYS A 428 -18.11 -8.17 -37.20
CA LYS A 428 -18.70 -8.12 -35.86
C LYS A 428 -17.69 -8.62 -34.83
N ALA A 429 -17.50 -7.87 -33.75
CA ALA A 429 -16.75 -8.29 -32.58
C ALA A 429 -17.45 -7.90 -31.27
N LEU A 430 -17.32 -8.72 -30.24
CA LEU A 430 -17.76 -8.46 -28.87
C LEU A 430 -16.55 -8.54 -27.94
N ILE A 431 -16.26 -7.42 -27.28
CA ILE A 431 -15.11 -7.25 -26.38
C ILE A 431 -15.64 -6.79 -25.03
N TRP A 432 -15.12 -7.32 -23.94
CA TRP A 432 -15.46 -6.91 -22.58
C TRP A 432 -14.30 -6.14 -21.96
N ILE A 433 -14.60 -5.05 -21.27
CA ILE A 433 -13.65 -4.28 -20.46
C ILE A 433 -14.22 -4.08 -19.05
N ARG A 434 -13.41 -3.56 -18.12
CA ARG A 434 -13.86 -3.19 -16.76
C ARG A 434 -13.56 -1.72 -16.47
N ASP A 435 -14.61 -0.96 -16.17
CA ASP A 435 -14.50 0.45 -15.71
C ASP A 435 -15.80 0.87 -14.98
N SER A 436 -15.81 2.09 -14.44
CA SER A 436 -16.99 2.75 -13.88
C SER A 436 -17.54 3.83 -14.82
N LEU A 437 -18.86 3.88 -15.00
CA LEU A 437 -19.57 4.92 -15.78
C LEU A 437 -20.87 5.32 -15.07
N GLU A 438 -21.01 6.59 -14.67
CA GLU A 438 -22.27 7.13 -14.13
C GLU A 438 -23.38 7.14 -15.20
N ASP A 439 -24.65 7.21 -14.79
CA ASP A 439 -25.78 7.30 -15.73
C ASP A 439 -25.62 8.49 -16.69
N ARG A 440 -25.65 8.22 -18.01
CA ARG A 440 -25.39 9.17 -19.10
C ARG A 440 -23.95 9.68 -19.23
N GLU A 441 -23.01 9.17 -18.43
CA GLU A 441 -21.59 9.48 -18.61
C GLU A 441 -21.06 8.88 -19.93
N SER A 442 -20.08 9.56 -20.53
CA SER A 442 -19.36 9.07 -21.70
C SER A 442 -17.87 9.10 -21.47
N LYS A 443 -17.18 8.00 -21.76
CA LYS A 443 -15.71 7.91 -21.77
C LYS A 443 -15.21 7.52 -23.15
N THR A 444 -13.98 7.92 -23.46
CA THR A 444 -13.32 7.57 -24.72
C THR A 444 -12.26 6.52 -24.48
N TYR A 445 -12.26 5.49 -25.33
CA TYR A 445 -11.26 4.44 -25.37
C TYR A 445 -10.62 4.40 -26.75
N SER A 446 -9.32 4.18 -26.78
CA SER A 446 -8.54 3.98 -28.00
C SER A 446 -8.32 2.49 -28.21
N ILE A 447 -8.92 1.93 -29.27
CA ILE A 447 -8.63 0.57 -29.73
C ILE A 447 -7.53 0.66 -30.78
N TYR A 448 -6.33 0.20 -30.44
CA TYR A 448 -5.24 0.02 -31.37
C TYR A 448 -5.33 -1.34 -32.03
N PHE A 449 -5.01 -1.42 -33.32
CA PHE A 449 -5.12 -2.63 -34.12
C PHE A 449 -4.16 -2.59 -35.31
N GLY A 450 -3.77 -3.76 -35.81
CA GLY A 450 -2.74 -3.81 -36.84
C GLY A 450 -2.16 -5.19 -37.12
N GLU A 451 -0.95 -5.18 -37.68
CA GLU A 451 -0.08 -6.36 -37.78
C GLU A 451 0.51 -6.67 -36.40
N GLY A 452 0.39 -7.92 -35.95
CA GLY A 452 0.80 -8.27 -34.59
C GLY A 452 0.44 -9.68 -34.19
N THR A 453 0.70 -10.02 -32.92
CA THR A 453 0.32 -11.35 -32.39
C THR A 453 -1.13 -11.31 -31.92
N PRO A 454 -2.04 -12.11 -32.51
CA PRO A 454 -3.42 -12.14 -32.07
C PRO A 454 -3.53 -12.66 -30.63
N THR A 455 -4.33 -11.99 -29.82
CA THR A 455 -4.64 -12.40 -28.43
C THR A 455 -6.14 -12.51 -28.21
N LYS A 456 -6.56 -13.32 -27.23
CA LYS A 456 -7.94 -13.35 -26.73
C LYS A 456 -8.22 -12.26 -25.69
N GLY A 457 -7.20 -11.57 -25.19
CA GLY A 457 -7.38 -10.50 -24.21
C GLY A 457 -6.07 -10.01 -23.60
N TYR A 458 -6.18 -9.02 -22.72
CA TYR A 458 -5.13 -8.54 -21.83
C TYR A 458 -5.68 -8.55 -20.41
N HIS A 459 -5.11 -9.39 -19.54
CA HIS A 459 -5.60 -9.62 -18.17
C HIS A 459 -7.12 -9.89 -18.06
N PRO A 460 -7.68 -10.87 -18.78
CA PRO A 460 -9.12 -11.16 -18.76
C PRO A 460 -9.65 -11.53 -17.36
N GLU A 461 -8.80 -12.07 -16.48
CA GLU A 461 -9.09 -12.34 -15.07
C GLU A 461 -9.42 -11.08 -14.25
N GLN A 462 -8.91 -9.92 -14.68
CA GLN A 462 -9.21 -8.64 -14.03
C GLN A 462 -10.54 -8.05 -14.51
N VAL A 463 -11.10 -8.54 -15.62
CA VAL A 463 -12.35 -8.02 -16.18
C VAL A 463 -13.55 -8.48 -15.37
N PHE A 464 -13.63 -9.76 -15.01
CA PHE A 464 -14.82 -10.39 -14.42
C PHE A 464 -14.68 -10.65 -12.91
N LEU A 465 -15.79 -10.99 -12.23
CA LEU A 465 -15.76 -11.46 -10.83
C LEU A 465 -15.12 -12.85 -10.73
N PHE A 466 -15.36 -13.67 -11.76
CA PHE A 466 -14.72 -14.96 -11.98
C PHE A 466 -14.60 -15.18 -13.49
N PHE A 467 -13.50 -15.78 -13.95
CA PHE A 467 -13.26 -16.03 -15.37
C PHE A 467 -12.38 -17.26 -15.58
N ASP A 468 -12.81 -18.14 -16.47
CA ASP A 468 -11.98 -19.21 -17.00
C ASP A 468 -12.34 -19.51 -18.45
N ASP A 469 -11.33 -19.53 -19.32
CA ASP A 469 -11.43 -19.97 -20.73
C ASP A 469 -10.62 -21.26 -20.97
N PHE A 470 -10.17 -21.90 -19.89
CA PHE A 470 -9.46 -23.18 -19.90
C PHE A 470 -8.20 -23.17 -20.79
N THR A 471 -7.55 -22.02 -20.92
CA THR A 471 -6.21 -21.91 -21.51
C THR A 471 -5.11 -22.28 -20.50
N ASP A 472 -5.34 -21.99 -19.22
CA ASP A 472 -4.53 -22.41 -18.07
C ASP A 472 -5.11 -23.68 -17.40
N PRO A 473 -4.33 -24.44 -16.61
CA PRO A 473 -4.83 -25.66 -15.96
C PRO A 473 -6.10 -25.41 -15.13
N TRP A 474 -7.20 -26.13 -15.42
CA TRP A 474 -8.50 -26.00 -14.76
C TRP A 474 -8.40 -26.17 -13.24
N THR A 475 -7.44 -26.99 -12.79
CA THR A 475 -7.13 -27.24 -11.39
C THR A 475 -6.65 -25.99 -10.65
N GLU A 476 -6.38 -24.87 -11.30
CA GLU A 476 -6.02 -23.62 -10.62
C GLU A 476 -7.26 -22.95 -10.02
N LYS A 477 -8.37 -22.92 -10.76
CA LYS A 477 -9.60 -22.17 -10.42
C LYS A 477 -10.74 -23.06 -9.92
N TRP A 478 -10.70 -24.35 -10.24
CA TRP A 478 -11.76 -25.30 -9.91
C TRP A 478 -11.28 -26.42 -8.98
N GLN A 479 -12.22 -26.98 -8.23
CA GLN A 479 -12.08 -28.10 -7.33
C GLN A 479 -12.97 -29.25 -7.81
N GLU A 480 -12.39 -30.45 -7.91
CA GLU A 480 -13.13 -31.70 -8.15
C GLU A 480 -14.16 -31.97 -7.04
N VAL A 481 -15.36 -32.38 -7.45
CA VAL A 481 -16.47 -32.72 -6.54
C VAL A 481 -16.92 -34.16 -6.80
N ASP A 482 -17.56 -34.45 -7.94
CA ASP A 482 -18.09 -35.79 -8.25
C ASP A 482 -17.24 -36.58 -9.26
N ASP A 483 -16.55 -35.92 -10.19
CA ASP A 483 -15.71 -36.60 -11.20
C ASP A 483 -14.59 -35.67 -11.72
N THR A 484 -13.56 -36.25 -12.34
CA THR A 484 -12.39 -35.54 -12.84
C THR A 484 -12.58 -35.11 -14.31
N PRO A 485 -12.62 -33.80 -14.61
CA PRO A 485 -12.62 -33.33 -15.99
C PRO A 485 -11.31 -33.60 -16.72
N THR A 486 -11.39 -33.56 -18.05
CA THR A 486 -10.21 -33.50 -18.92
C THR A 486 -10.16 -32.16 -19.64
N GLN A 487 -8.97 -31.60 -19.83
CA GLN A 487 -8.79 -30.31 -20.50
C GLN A 487 -7.84 -30.45 -21.68
N SER A 488 -8.22 -29.86 -22.80
CA SER A 488 -7.40 -29.84 -24.01
C SER A 488 -7.81 -28.69 -24.93
N GLY A 489 -6.83 -27.95 -25.46
CA GLY A 489 -7.08 -26.97 -26.53
C GLY A 489 -7.95 -25.78 -26.14
N GLY A 490 -7.89 -25.32 -24.89
CA GLY A 490 -8.76 -24.22 -24.43
C GLY A 490 -10.20 -24.67 -24.17
N GLU A 491 -10.42 -25.94 -23.86
CA GLU A 491 -11.74 -26.51 -23.58
C GLU A 491 -11.66 -27.47 -22.39
N LEU A 492 -12.68 -27.45 -21.54
CA LEU A 492 -12.85 -28.37 -20.43
C LEU A 492 -13.96 -29.37 -20.77
N THR A 493 -13.63 -30.65 -20.83
CA THR A 493 -14.57 -31.74 -21.02
C THR A 493 -14.89 -32.36 -19.66
N ILE A 494 -16.12 -32.20 -19.21
CA ILE A 494 -16.65 -32.93 -18.05
C ILE A 494 -17.30 -34.23 -18.53
N PRO A 495 -17.03 -35.37 -17.87
CA PRO A 495 -17.63 -36.64 -18.24
C PRO A 495 -19.15 -36.60 -18.02
N GLY A 496 -19.90 -37.21 -18.91
CA GLY A 496 -21.34 -37.40 -18.69
C GLY A 496 -21.59 -38.36 -17.51
N GLY A 497 -22.62 -38.09 -16.72
CA GLY A 497 -23.01 -38.88 -15.57
C GLY A 497 -24.38 -38.48 -15.03
N ASN A 498 -24.93 -39.27 -14.12
CA ASN A 498 -26.27 -39.05 -13.58
C ASN A 498 -26.23 -38.10 -12.38
N SER A 499 -26.78 -36.89 -12.55
CA SER A 499 -26.94 -35.84 -11.54
C SER A 499 -25.62 -35.38 -10.90
N TYR A 500 -24.55 -35.24 -11.69
CA TYR A 500 -23.21 -34.87 -11.23
C TYR A 500 -23.03 -33.38 -11.04
N TYR A 501 -22.40 -33.03 -9.92
CA TYR A 501 -21.70 -31.78 -9.66
C TYR A 501 -20.22 -32.03 -9.91
N VAL A 502 -19.76 -31.92 -11.15
CA VAL A 502 -18.42 -32.42 -11.53
C VAL A 502 -17.32 -31.62 -10.85
N VAL A 503 -17.36 -30.29 -11.00
CA VAL A 503 -16.42 -29.37 -10.36
C VAL A 503 -17.14 -28.14 -9.82
N ARG A 504 -16.48 -27.46 -8.89
CA ARG A 504 -16.90 -26.16 -8.37
C ARG A 504 -15.75 -25.16 -8.34
N THR A 505 -16.04 -23.87 -8.27
CA THR A 505 -14.99 -22.85 -8.03
C THR A 505 -14.26 -23.14 -6.72
N LYS A 506 -12.94 -22.93 -6.68
CA LYS A 506 -12.16 -23.11 -5.44
C LYS A 506 -12.47 -22.05 -4.40
N GLU A 507 -12.49 -20.80 -4.86
CA GLU A 507 -12.78 -19.64 -4.05
C GLU A 507 -14.28 -19.32 -4.09
N THR A 508 -14.75 -18.69 -3.03
CA THR A 508 -16.13 -18.19 -2.94
C THR A 508 -16.27 -16.92 -3.78
N LEU A 509 -17.43 -16.76 -4.43
CA LEU A 509 -17.76 -15.53 -5.16
C LEU A 509 -17.98 -14.33 -4.23
N ASP A 510 -18.54 -14.55 -3.04
CA ASP A 510 -18.81 -13.55 -1.98
C ASP A 510 -19.45 -12.24 -2.49
N TYR A 511 -20.29 -12.34 -3.52
CA TYR A 511 -20.96 -11.21 -4.16
C TYR A 511 -22.48 -11.30 -3.96
N SER A 512 -23.05 -10.40 -3.16
CA SER A 512 -24.46 -10.46 -2.73
C SER A 512 -25.45 -9.67 -3.58
N ASP A 513 -24.96 -8.86 -4.52
CA ASP A 513 -25.81 -8.10 -5.44
C ASP A 513 -26.16 -8.96 -6.67
N SER A 514 -26.98 -8.41 -7.56
CA SER A 514 -27.38 -9.08 -8.80
C SER A 514 -26.18 -9.38 -9.72
N PHE A 515 -26.10 -10.60 -10.25
CA PHE A 515 -25.01 -11.06 -11.14
C PHE A 515 -25.52 -12.01 -12.23
N ALA A 516 -24.67 -12.27 -13.22
CA ALA A 516 -24.91 -13.24 -14.28
C ALA A 516 -23.70 -14.15 -14.49
N ILE A 517 -23.97 -15.45 -14.69
CA ILE A 517 -23.00 -16.46 -15.08
C ILE A 517 -23.17 -16.67 -16.59
N ARG A 518 -22.18 -16.29 -17.38
CA ARG A 518 -22.18 -16.48 -18.83
C ARG A 518 -21.20 -17.58 -19.18
N PHE A 519 -21.62 -18.53 -20.00
CA PHE A 519 -20.79 -19.68 -20.32
C PHE A 519 -21.12 -20.20 -21.71
N ARG A 520 -20.18 -20.94 -22.30
CA ARG A 520 -20.35 -21.53 -23.62
C ARG A 520 -20.04 -23.02 -23.58
N MET A 521 -20.98 -23.83 -24.05
CA MET A 521 -20.87 -25.30 -23.96
C MET A 521 -21.52 -26.03 -25.14
N LYS A 522 -21.16 -27.31 -25.30
CA LYS A 522 -21.76 -28.28 -26.23
C LYS A 522 -21.71 -29.70 -25.65
N GLY A 523 -22.58 -30.59 -26.13
CA GLY A 523 -22.50 -32.02 -25.89
C GLY A 523 -21.68 -32.76 -26.95
N THR A 524 -21.24 -33.98 -26.66
CA THR A 524 -20.50 -34.82 -27.63
C THR A 524 -21.41 -35.63 -28.56
N ALA A 525 -22.65 -35.88 -28.18
CA ALA A 525 -23.66 -36.59 -28.97
C ALA A 525 -25.05 -35.98 -28.77
N ASN A 526 -25.93 -36.08 -29.77
CA ASN A 526 -27.33 -35.66 -29.66
C ASN A 526 -28.14 -36.77 -28.97
N SER A 527 -28.19 -36.71 -27.64
CA SER A 527 -28.83 -37.65 -26.71
C SER A 527 -29.14 -36.87 -25.42
N ASP A 528 -29.76 -37.53 -24.45
CA ASP A 528 -29.98 -36.98 -23.10
C ASP A 528 -28.72 -36.40 -22.50
N TRP A 529 -28.76 -35.12 -22.12
CA TRP A 529 -27.57 -34.31 -21.83
C TRP A 529 -27.68 -33.44 -20.59
N ASP A 530 -28.85 -32.91 -20.25
CA ASP A 530 -29.13 -32.07 -19.07
C ASP A 530 -27.89 -31.43 -18.41
N SER A 531 -27.25 -30.51 -19.13
CA SER A 531 -25.94 -29.96 -18.72
C SER A 531 -25.94 -28.46 -18.62
N GLY A 532 -25.06 -27.93 -17.78
CA GLY A 532 -24.89 -26.49 -17.61
C GLY A 532 -24.16 -26.11 -16.33
N VAL A 533 -24.66 -25.08 -15.65
CA VAL A 533 -24.02 -24.51 -14.45
C VAL A 533 -24.95 -24.54 -13.25
N GLY A 534 -24.36 -24.64 -12.06
CA GLY A 534 -25.06 -24.51 -10.78
C GLY A 534 -24.49 -23.37 -9.95
N ILE A 535 -25.30 -22.85 -9.01
CA ILE A 535 -24.85 -21.88 -8.00
C ILE A 535 -25.39 -22.31 -6.65
N ASP A 536 -24.52 -22.33 -5.63
CA ASP A 536 -24.95 -22.49 -4.24
C ASP A 536 -24.83 -21.18 -3.44
N ASP A 537 -25.61 -21.11 -2.36
CA ASP A 537 -25.54 -20.01 -1.39
C ASP A 537 -24.96 -20.46 -0.04
N VAL A 538 -24.73 -19.48 0.85
CA VAL A 538 -24.30 -19.71 2.24
C VAL A 538 -25.27 -20.57 3.07
N LEU A 539 -26.51 -20.76 2.62
CA LEU A 539 -27.52 -21.60 3.26
C LEU A 539 -27.59 -23.01 2.64
N ARG A 540 -26.71 -23.30 1.67
CA ARG A 540 -26.66 -24.56 0.90
C ARG A 540 -27.90 -24.82 0.06
N HIS A 541 -28.58 -23.78 -0.38
CA HIS A 541 -29.53 -23.88 -1.46
C HIS A 541 -28.77 -23.88 -2.78
N THR A 542 -29.14 -24.78 -3.69
CA THR A 542 -28.46 -24.93 -4.98
C THR A 542 -29.45 -24.77 -6.11
N VAL A 543 -29.14 -23.87 -7.04
CA VAL A 543 -29.94 -23.63 -8.23
C VAL A 543 -29.13 -24.05 -9.45
N LEU A 544 -29.74 -24.84 -10.33
CA LEU A 544 -29.12 -25.37 -11.55
C LEU A 544 -29.76 -24.76 -12.79
N PHE A 545 -28.94 -24.56 -13.81
CA PHE A 545 -29.31 -24.02 -15.12
C PHE A 545 -28.81 -24.99 -16.18
N THR A 546 -29.72 -25.77 -16.76
CA THR A 546 -29.38 -26.84 -17.71
C THR A 546 -30.12 -26.67 -19.03
N ASP A 547 -29.50 -27.12 -20.13
CA ASP A 547 -30.15 -27.28 -21.43
C ASP A 547 -30.02 -28.74 -21.87
N ASP A 548 -30.90 -29.16 -22.79
CA ASP A 548 -31.00 -30.56 -23.22
C ASP A 548 -31.24 -30.72 -24.73
N TYR A 549 -31.08 -31.95 -25.21
CA TYR A 549 -31.44 -32.39 -26.54
C TYR A 549 -32.96 -32.59 -26.70
N SER A 550 -33.52 -32.07 -27.79
CA SER A 550 -34.97 -32.07 -28.03
C SER A 550 -35.61 -33.45 -28.23
N GLY A 551 -34.81 -34.51 -28.34
CA GLY A 551 -35.29 -35.88 -28.52
C GLY A 551 -35.33 -36.71 -27.24
N SER A 552 -34.82 -36.19 -26.11
CA SER A 552 -34.69 -36.91 -24.82
C SER A 552 -35.48 -36.29 -23.69
N GLY A 553 -35.55 -34.96 -23.56
CA GLY A 553 -36.11 -34.36 -22.36
C GLY A 553 -36.59 -32.91 -22.47
N ASP A 554 -36.57 -32.27 -21.29
CA ASP A 554 -36.95 -30.90 -21.02
C ASP A 554 -35.78 -29.99 -21.41
N GLY A 555 -35.97 -29.01 -22.29
CA GLY A 555 -34.85 -28.23 -22.82
C GLY A 555 -34.23 -27.27 -21.82
N MET A 556 -34.35 -25.97 -22.04
CA MET A 556 -33.84 -25.02 -21.04
C MET A 556 -34.63 -25.14 -19.74
N ALA A 557 -33.91 -25.40 -18.65
CA ALA A 557 -34.49 -25.65 -17.33
C ALA A 557 -33.75 -24.90 -16.21
N ILE A 558 -34.53 -24.43 -15.22
CA ILE A 558 -34.04 -23.90 -13.94
C ILE A 558 -34.51 -24.83 -12.84
N HIS A 559 -33.57 -25.49 -12.16
CA HIS A 559 -33.87 -26.37 -11.02
C HIS A 559 -33.56 -25.64 -9.72
N LEU A 560 -34.60 -25.30 -8.95
CA LEU A 560 -34.43 -24.41 -7.80
C LEU A 560 -33.83 -25.10 -6.57
N ALA A 561 -33.89 -26.43 -6.45
CA ALA A 561 -33.48 -27.15 -5.24
C ALA A 561 -32.60 -28.36 -5.53
N GLY A 562 -31.56 -28.17 -6.35
CA GLY A 562 -30.82 -29.27 -6.97
C GLY A 562 -31.68 -30.02 -7.98
N TRP A 563 -31.30 -31.25 -8.30
CA TRP A 563 -31.93 -32.06 -9.36
C TRP A 563 -33.36 -32.48 -9.01
N TRP A 564 -34.34 -32.02 -9.81
CA TRP A 564 -35.75 -32.47 -9.86
C TRP A 564 -36.81 -32.03 -8.82
N PRO A 565 -36.59 -31.25 -7.72
CA PRO A 565 -37.67 -31.03 -6.73
C PRO A 565 -38.54 -29.80 -7.06
N ALA A 566 -38.05 -28.90 -7.92
CA ALA A 566 -38.73 -27.66 -8.30
C ALA A 566 -38.13 -27.09 -9.59
N THR A 567 -38.58 -27.61 -10.73
CA THR A 567 -38.04 -27.27 -12.05
C THR A 567 -38.99 -26.35 -12.81
N ALA A 568 -38.45 -25.26 -13.35
CA ALA A 568 -39.11 -24.47 -14.38
C ALA A 568 -38.52 -24.86 -15.73
N VAL A 569 -39.35 -25.38 -16.62
CA VAL A 569 -39.00 -25.78 -17.99
C VAL A 569 -39.86 -24.94 -18.93
N GLY A 570 -39.29 -24.43 -20.02
CA GLY A 570 -40.12 -23.68 -20.97
C GLY A 570 -39.71 -23.76 -22.43
N ASP A 571 -38.92 -24.76 -22.82
CA ASP A 571 -38.86 -25.21 -24.20
C ASP A 571 -38.65 -26.73 -24.34
N GLY A 572 -38.66 -27.21 -25.59
CA GLY A 572 -38.51 -28.62 -25.94
C GLY A 572 -37.09 -29.01 -26.34
N GLY A 573 -36.06 -28.30 -25.89
CA GLY A 573 -34.64 -28.62 -26.12
C GLY A 573 -34.13 -28.28 -27.51
N ARG A 574 -32.83 -28.51 -27.73
CA ARG A 574 -32.15 -28.24 -29.01
C ARG A 574 -32.10 -29.48 -29.88
N ALA A 575 -32.33 -29.32 -31.18
CA ALA A 575 -32.16 -30.40 -32.15
C ALA A 575 -30.67 -30.77 -32.41
N ASP A 576 -29.73 -29.88 -32.09
CA ASP A 576 -28.30 -30.14 -32.16
C ASP A 576 -27.59 -29.49 -30.98
N ILE A 577 -27.13 -30.33 -30.04
CA ILE A 577 -26.36 -29.94 -28.86
C ILE A 577 -24.85 -30.05 -29.10
N ARG A 578 -24.43 -30.62 -30.23
CA ARG A 578 -23.01 -30.81 -30.59
C ARG A 578 -22.32 -29.54 -31.09
N THR A 579 -23.07 -28.48 -31.31
CA THR A 579 -22.53 -27.17 -31.65
C THR A 579 -22.45 -26.34 -30.37
N PHE A 580 -21.38 -25.55 -30.23
CA PHE A 580 -21.24 -24.66 -29.09
C PHE A 580 -22.29 -23.57 -29.11
N ASN A 581 -22.87 -23.31 -27.93
CA ASN A 581 -23.81 -22.22 -27.71
C ASN A 581 -23.50 -21.48 -26.42
N THR A 582 -23.84 -20.20 -26.41
CA THR A 582 -23.56 -19.31 -25.28
C THR A 582 -24.84 -19.09 -24.50
N TYR A 583 -24.75 -19.38 -23.21
CA TYR A 583 -25.84 -19.28 -22.25
C TYR A 583 -25.54 -18.23 -21.20
N GLU A 584 -26.58 -17.76 -20.53
CA GLU A 584 -26.45 -16.88 -19.38
C GLU A 584 -27.51 -17.13 -18.32
N ALA A 585 -27.05 -17.37 -17.11
CA ALA A 585 -27.87 -17.53 -15.91
C ALA A 585 -27.78 -16.26 -15.06
N GLN A 586 -28.90 -15.57 -14.89
CA GLN A 586 -29.00 -14.32 -14.14
C GLN A 586 -29.63 -14.58 -12.78
N VAL A 587 -29.04 -14.01 -11.74
CA VAL A 587 -29.48 -14.12 -10.34
C VAL A 587 -29.75 -12.71 -9.81
N VAL A 588 -31.01 -12.42 -9.51
CA VAL A 588 -31.47 -11.07 -9.12
C VAL A 588 -32.17 -11.13 -7.76
N PRO A 589 -31.51 -10.74 -6.66
CA PRO A 589 -32.16 -10.61 -5.36
C PRO A 589 -33.18 -9.47 -5.37
N LEU A 590 -34.46 -9.75 -5.14
CA LEU A 590 -35.51 -8.73 -5.09
C LEU A 590 -35.59 -8.08 -3.71
N THR A 591 -35.70 -6.76 -3.68
CA THR A 591 -35.64 -5.92 -2.46
C THR A 591 -36.92 -5.88 -1.62
N ASN A 592 -37.93 -6.69 -1.93
CA ASN A 592 -39.19 -6.67 -1.18
C ASN A 592 -39.10 -7.41 0.17
N ILE A 593 -40.00 -7.08 1.10
CA ILE A 593 -40.12 -7.57 2.50
C ILE A 593 -40.07 -9.12 2.63
N LEU A 594 -40.24 -9.84 1.52
CA LEU A 594 -40.25 -11.31 1.44
C LEU A 594 -38.90 -11.95 1.02
N ARG A 595 -37.84 -11.19 0.72
CA ARG A 595 -36.50 -11.70 0.31
C ARG A 595 -36.57 -12.80 -0.77
N ILE A 596 -37.21 -12.48 -1.89
CA ILE A 596 -37.36 -13.39 -3.04
C ILE A 596 -36.18 -13.18 -3.98
N THR A 597 -35.68 -14.24 -4.61
CA THR A 597 -34.68 -14.14 -5.69
C THR A 597 -35.32 -14.57 -7.00
N GLU A 598 -35.13 -13.77 -8.05
CA GLU A 598 -35.52 -14.11 -9.43
C GLU A 598 -34.31 -14.71 -10.15
N PHE A 599 -34.55 -15.84 -10.80
CA PHE A 599 -33.58 -16.54 -11.62
C PHE A 599 -34.05 -16.49 -13.08
N THR A 600 -33.16 -16.14 -13.99
CA THR A 600 -33.44 -16.13 -15.42
C THR A 600 -32.37 -16.92 -16.15
N PHE A 601 -32.76 -17.78 -17.08
CA PHE A 601 -31.82 -18.54 -17.92
C PHE A 601 -32.06 -18.21 -19.39
N ARG A 602 -31.01 -17.80 -20.12
CA ARG A 602 -31.11 -17.34 -21.50
C ARG A 602 -30.14 -18.08 -22.41
N ASP A 603 -30.61 -18.44 -23.61
CA ASP A 603 -29.75 -18.79 -24.74
C ASP A 603 -29.49 -17.51 -25.54
N ILE A 604 -28.23 -17.05 -25.56
CA ILE A 604 -27.88 -15.70 -26.03
C ILE A 604 -27.49 -15.69 -27.51
N LEU A 605 -26.92 -16.77 -28.05
CA LEU A 605 -26.38 -16.77 -29.43
C LEU A 605 -26.58 -18.11 -30.14
N ASP A 606 -27.45 -18.14 -31.16
CA ASP A 606 -27.40 -19.15 -32.22
C ASP A 606 -26.44 -18.72 -33.35
N GLN A 607 -26.15 -19.63 -34.30
CA GLN A 607 -25.14 -19.48 -35.35
C GLN A 607 -25.27 -18.21 -36.22
N ASP A 608 -26.39 -17.50 -36.17
CA ASP A 608 -26.65 -16.28 -36.93
C ASP A 608 -26.77 -14.99 -36.09
N ALA A 609 -26.56 -15.09 -34.77
CA ALA A 609 -26.42 -13.95 -33.86
C ALA A 609 -27.61 -12.95 -33.88
N ASN A 610 -28.84 -13.47 -33.95
CA ASN A 610 -30.09 -12.70 -33.85
C ASN A 610 -31.03 -13.27 -32.76
N ALA A 611 -31.50 -12.37 -31.88
CA ALA A 611 -32.56 -12.50 -30.87
C ALA A 611 -32.47 -13.63 -29.83
N ILE A 612 -32.75 -13.28 -28.56
CA ILE A 612 -33.04 -14.21 -27.46
C ILE A 612 -34.17 -15.12 -27.95
N SER A 613 -33.83 -16.37 -28.30
CA SER A 613 -34.82 -17.30 -28.86
C SER A 613 -35.53 -18.08 -27.75
N ARG A 614 -34.86 -18.28 -26.60
CA ARG A 614 -35.30 -19.15 -25.49
C ARG A 614 -34.86 -18.52 -24.16
N GLN A 615 -35.83 -18.32 -23.26
CA GLN A 615 -35.63 -17.70 -21.95
C GLN A 615 -36.57 -18.33 -20.93
N GLU A 616 -36.01 -18.79 -19.81
CA GLU A 616 -36.77 -19.25 -18.66
C GLU A 616 -36.65 -18.31 -17.47
N ARG A 617 -37.71 -18.26 -16.67
CA ARG A 617 -37.75 -17.49 -15.42
C ARG A 617 -38.34 -18.31 -14.29
N ALA A 618 -37.69 -18.28 -13.15
CA ALA A 618 -38.15 -18.90 -11.92
C ALA A 618 -37.92 -17.97 -10.73
N ASP A 619 -38.68 -18.17 -9.65
CA ASP A 619 -38.45 -17.42 -8.42
C ASP A 619 -38.64 -18.30 -7.18
N THR A 620 -38.12 -17.83 -6.05
CA THR A 620 -38.17 -18.59 -4.79
C THR A 620 -39.54 -18.52 -4.08
N ARG A 621 -40.55 -17.81 -4.60
CA ARG A 621 -41.85 -17.64 -3.91
C ARG A 621 -42.58 -18.95 -3.71
N SER A 622 -42.51 -19.84 -4.69
CA SER A 622 -43.18 -21.14 -4.68
C SER A 622 -42.60 -22.11 -3.62
N LEU A 623 -41.37 -21.86 -3.17
CA LEU A 623 -40.62 -22.71 -2.24
C LEU A 623 -40.55 -22.16 -0.81
N GLY A 624 -40.95 -20.90 -0.59
CA GLY A 624 -41.01 -20.31 0.75
C GLY A 624 -39.65 -20.14 1.45
N TRP A 625 -38.55 -20.11 0.68
CA TRP A 625 -37.18 -19.95 1.15
C TRP A 625 -36.47 -18.75 0.53
N THR A 626 -35.35 -18.35 1.12
CA THR A 626 -34.55 -17.18 0.72
C THR A 626 -33.19 -17.65 0.23
N PHE A 627 -32.78 -17.22 -0.95
CA PHE A 627 -31.42 -17.40 -1.45
C PHE A 627 -30.48 -16.41 -0.74
N GLY A 628 -29.45 -16.93 -0.07
CA GLY A 628 -28.43 -16.18 0.63
C GLY A 628 -27.33 -15.67 -0.30
N THR A 629 -26.21 -15.22 0.29
CA THR A 629 -25.03 -14.83 -0.49
C THR A 629 -24.49 -16.03 -1.28
N PRO A 630 -24.32 -15.91 -2.61
CA PRO A 630 -23.72 -16.94 -3.45
C PRO A 630 -22.31 -17.31 -3.00
N GLN A 631 -21.96 -18.60 -3.03
CA GLN A 631 -20.63 -19.10 -2.67
C GLN A 631 -19.92 -19.69 -3.89
N TYR A 632 -20.40 -20.80 -4.45
CA TYR A 632 -19.68 -21.57 -5.45
C TYR A 632 -20.49 -21.73 -6.74
N VAL A 633 -19.80 -21.58 -7.88
CA VAL A 633 -20.33 -21.98 -9.19
C VAL A 633 -19.93 -23.43 -9.45
N TYR A 634 -20.87 -24.24 -9.92
CA TYR A 634 -20.66 -25.64 -10.30
C TYR A 634 -20.78 -25.81 -11.80
N LEU A 635 -20.04 -26.78 -12.36
CA LEU A 635 -20.32 -27.35 -13.67
C LEU A 635 -21.06 -28.67 -13.45
N VAL A 636 -22.21 -28.82 -14.09
CA VAL A 636 -23.18 -29.88 -13.77
C VAL A 636 -23.63 -30.62 -15.03
N THR A 637 -23.99 -31.89 -14.86
CA THR A 637 -24.51 -32.74 -15.92
C THR A 637 -25.41 -33.84 -15.35
N ASP A 638 -26.51 -34.15 -16.02
CA ASP A 638 -27.37 -35.31 -15.73
C ASP A 638 -27.67 -36.07 -17.03
N THR A 639 -26.67 -36.75 -17.57
CA THR A 639 -26.84 -37.52 -18.80
C THR A 639 -27.29 -38.95 -18.47
N ASP A 640 -28.55 -39.30 -18.72
CA ASP A 640 -29.06 -40.67 -18.58
C ASP A 640 -29.48 -41.30 -19.93
N GLY A 641 -28.86 -42.41 -20.31
CA GLY A 641 -29.18 -43.03 -21.60
C GLY A 641 -28.24 -44.10 -22.11
N SER A 642 -28.53 -44.61 -23.31
CA SER A 642 -27.66 -45.59 -24.00
C SER A 642 -26.38 -44.98 -24.57
N THR A 643 -26.38 -43.66 -24.74
CA THR A 643 -25.21 -42.83 -25.06
C THR A 643 -25.12 -41.79 -23.95
N ILE A 644 -23.97 -41.69 -23.30
CA ILE A 644 -23.72 -40.77 -22.18
C ILE A 644 -22.82 -39.67 -22.74
N PRO A 645 -23.38 -38.57 -23.30
CA PRO A 645 -22.58 -37.52 -23.89
C PRO A 645 -21.83 -36.72 -22.84
N ASP A 646 -20.52 -36.61 -23.00
CA ASP A 646 -19.72 -35.63 -22.26
C ASP A 646 -20.11 -34.19 -22.63
N THR A 647 -19.88 -33.27 -21.69
CA THR A 647 -20.13 -31.84 -21.85
C THR A 647 -18.80 -31.10 -21.98
N ILE A 648 -18.68 -30.29 -23.02
CA ILE A 648 -17.48 -29.52 -23.30
C ILE A 648 -17.79 -28.04 -23.07
N PHE A 649 -17.07 -27.41 -22.14
CA PHE A 649 -17.08 -25.98 -21.89
C PHE A 649 -15.92 -25.28 -22.61
N ASP A 650 -16.23 -24.14 -23.21
CA ASP A 650 -15.24 -23.24 -23.84
C ASP A 650 -14.80 -22.15 -22.86
N TYR A 651 -15.77 -21.48 -22.21
CA TYR A 651 -15.48 -20.52 -21.15
C TYR A 651 -16.63 -20.44 -20.15
N VAL A 652 -16.31 -19.95 -18.95
CA VAL A 652 -17.25 -19.61 -17.88
C VAL A 652 -16.80 -18.30 -17.24
N LEU A 653 -17.73 -17.35 -17.13
CA LEU A 653 -17.46 -16.06 -16.50
C LEU A 653 -18.63 -15.60 -15.64
N VAL A 654 -18.31 -14.81 -14.61
CA VAL A 654 -19.29 -14.19 -13.71
C VAL A 654 -19.16 -12.67 -13.79
N ARG A 655 -20.25 -12.00 -14.17
CA ARG A 655 -20.32 -10.55 -14.32
C ARG A 655 -21.40 -9.95 -13.41
N LYS A 656 -21.23 -8.69 -13.02
CA LYS A 656 -22.27 -7.94 -12.33
C LYS A 656 -23.49 -7.75 -13.26
N HIS A 657 -24.69 -7.74 -12.69
CA HIS A 657 -25.94 -7.53 -13.41
C HIS A 657 -26.73 -6.44 -12.68
N PRO A 658 -26.99 -5.28 -13.27
CA PRO A 658 -27.60 -4.20 -12.52
C PRO A 658 -29.14 -4.30 -12.60
N SER A 659 -29.84 -3.51 -11.78
CA SER A 659 -31.27 -3.73 -11.50
C SER A 659 -32.22 -3.36 -12.65
N SER A 660 -31.74 -2.56 -13.61
CA SER A 660 -32.40 -2.17 -14.86
C SER A 660 -31.90 -2.95 -16.09
N GLY A 661 -31.28 -4.13 -15.86
CA GLY A 661 -30.46 -4.90 -16.81
C GLY A 661 -31.05 -5.30 -18.18
N ASP A 662 -32.35 -5.11 -18.43
CA ASP A 662 -32.96 -5.51 -19.72
C ASP A 662 -32.29 -4.87 -20.96
N LEU A 663 -31.73 -3.65 -20.83
CA LEU A 663 -30.98 -2.98 -21.92
C LEU A 663 -29.51 -3.41 -22.01
N LEU A 664 -28.94 -3.96 -20.93
CA LEU A 664 -27.56 -4.45 -20.89
C LEU A 664 -27.47 -5.94 -21.25
N ASP A 665 -28.60 -6.62 -21.39
CA ASP A 665 -28.67 -8.04 -21.72
C ASP A 665 -29.39 -8.31 -23.05
N ASP A 666 -29.79 -7.26 -23.77
CA ASP A 666 -30.33 -7.43 -25.12
C ASP A 666 -29.20 -7.79 -26.11
N PRO A 667 -29.52 -8.43 -27.26
CA PRO A 667 -28.50 -8.94 -28.20
C PRO A 667 -27.52 -7.88 -28.74
N ASN A 668 -27.89 -6.61 -28.67
CA ASN A 668 -27.07 -5.49 -29.10
C ASN A 668 -26.50 -4.68 -27.93
N PHE A 669 -26.80 -5.01 -26.67
CA PHE A 669 -26.36 -4.25 -25.48
C PHE A 669 -26.72 -2.76 -25.57
N ASN A 670 -27.99 -2.41 -25.82
CA ASN A 670 -28.41 -1.02 -26.08
C ASN A 670 -28.22 -0.07 -24.88
N GLY A 671 -28.08 -0.61 -23.67
CA GLY A 671 -27.69 0.12 -22.47
C GLY A 671 -26.28 0.70 -22.56
N ILE A 672 -25.44 0.19 -23.47
CA ILE A 672 -24.14 0.79 -23.80
C ILE A 672 -24.19 1.33 -25.22
N LYS A 673 -24.04 2.64 -25.38
CA LYS A 673 -23.88 3.24 -26.71
C LYS A 673 -22.39 3.29 -27.05
N VAL A 674 -22.03 2.77 -28.23
CA VAL A 674 -20.68 2.88 -28.79
C VAL A 674 -20.77 3.73 -30.06
N SER A 675 -19.96 4.77 -30.14
CA SER A 675 -19.91 5.68 -31.29
C SER A 675 -18.48 6.12 -31.59
N SER A 676 -18.19 6.48 -32.84
CA SER A 676 -16.95 7.18 -33.21
C SER A 676 -17.24 8.68 -33.31
N PRO A 677 -16.34 9.57 -32.83
CA PRO A 677 -16.55 11.02 -32.82
C PRO A 677 -16.63 11.67 -34.21
N GLN A 678 -16.28 10.97 -35.30
CA GLN A 678 -16.35 11.51 -36.68
C GLN A 678 -17.19 10.55 -37.56
N LYS A 679 -17.75 11.02 -38.68
CA LYS A 679 -18.76 10.27 -39.47
C LYS A 679 -18.25 9.85 -40.86
N LEU A 680 -16.93 9.85 -41.11
CA LEU A 680 -16.29 9.64 -42.41
C LEU A 680 -14.87 9.09 -42.21
N ARG A 681 -14.24 8.52 -43.27
CA ARG A 681 -12.86 7.95 -43.43
C ARG A 681 -11.66 8.51 -42.60
N ARG A 682 -11.83 9.54 -41.78
CA ARG A 682 -10.87 10.09 -40.80
C ARG A 682 -11.03 9.52 -39.37
N ASP A 683 -11.96 8.59 -39.15
CA ASP A 683 -12.20 7.95 -37.84
C ASP A 683 -11.08 7.01 -37.38
N ILE A 684 -10.34 6.46 -38.35
CA ILE A 684 -9.19 5.60 -38.08
C ILE A 684 -7.97 6.45 -38.31
N GLU A 685 -7.18 6.55 -37.26
CA GLU A 685 -5.88 7.19 -37.31
C GLU A 685 -4.84 6.13 -37.67
N GLU A 686 -3.87 6.53 -38.46
CA GLU A 686 -2.69 5.72 -38.77
C GLU A 686 -1.56 6.23 -37.90
N LYS A 687 -0.76 5.30 -37.40
CA LYS A 687 0.43 5.57 -36.61
C LYS A 687 1.24 6.59 -37.41
N PRO A 688 1.57 7.75 -36.83
CA PRO A 688 2.27 8.78 -37.57
C PRO A 688 3.57 8.18 -38.15
N GLU A 689 3.70 8.18 -39.47
CA GLU A 689 4.98 7.86 -40.11
C GLU A 689 6.01 8.83 -39.53
N GLY A 690 7.10 8.30 -39.00
CA GLY A 690 8.15 9.11 -38.37
C GLY A 690 8.67 10.16 -39.34
N SER A 691 8.11 11.37 -39.27
CA SER A 691 8.71 12.52 -39.91
C SER A 691 10.00 12.78 -39.16
N SER A 692 11.11 12.87 -39.90
CA SER A 692 12.44 13.22 -39.40
C SER A 692 12.51 14.70 -38.97
N SER A 693 11.54 15.16 -38.18
CA SER A 693 11.59 16.41 -37.42
C SER A 693 12.04 16.08 -36.00
N ILE A 694 13.15 16.69 -35.58
CA ILE A 694 13.62 16.62 -34.20
C ILE A 694 12.58 17.33 -33.33
N THR A 695 11.71 16.56 -32.67
CA THR A 695 10.86 17.06 -31.59
C THR A 695 11.75 17.30 -30.38
N ILE A 696 11.93 18.56 -30.01
CA ILE A 696 12.64 18.96 -28.79
C ILE A 696 11.59 19.15 -27.71
N THR A 697 11.69 18.40 -26.63
CA THR A 697 10.73 18.40 -25.51
C THR A 697 11.42 18.60 -24.18
N PRO A 698 10.70 19.01 -23.13
CA PRO A 698 11.28 19.00 -21.79
C PRO A 698 11.76 17.59 -21.44
N ALA A 699 12.95 17.52 -20.87
CA ALA A 699 13.58 16.28 -20.47
C ALA A 699 14.36 16.46 -19.17
N ARG A 700 14.57 15.35 -18.48
CA ARG A 700 15.13 15.31 -17.14
C ARG A 700 16.24 14.27 -17.07
N ALA A 701 17.40 14.67 -16.57
CA ALA A 701 18.53 13.79 -16.32
C ALA A 701 18.61 13.52 -14.82
N TYR A 702 18.39 12.27 -14.42
CA TYR A 702 18.42 11.83 -13.02
C TYR A 702 19.73 11.13 -12.69
N ASP A 703 20.28 11.43 -11.51
CA ASP A 703 21.33 10.66 -10.84
C ASP A 703 20.72 9.89 -9.67
N LEU A 704 20.73 8.57 -9.80
CA LEU A 704 20.15 7.61 -8.86
C LEU A 704 21.19 7.03 -7.89
N GLN A 705 22.47 7.33 -8.09
CA GLN A 705 23.56 6.75 -7.31
C GLN A 705 23.39 6.97 -5.80
N PRO A 706 22.98 8.16 -5.30
CA PRO A 706 22.81 8.36 -3.85
C PRO A 706 21.71 7.47 -3.25
N PHE A 707 20.66 7.17 -4.01
CA PHE A 707 19.62 6.23 -3.59
C PHE A 707 20.14 4.79 -3.59
N VAL A 708 20.81 4.37 -4.66
CA VAL A 708 21.41 3.03 -4.78
C VAL A 708 22.42 2.76 -3.67
N GLU A 709 23.24 3.75 -3.30
CA GLU A 709 24.13 3.65 -2.14
C GLU A 709 23.36 3.35 -0.85
N CYS A 710 22.25 4.05 -0.59
CA CYS A 710 21.41 3.77 0.58
C CYS A 710 20.71 2.40 0.51
N LEU A 711 20.39 1.89 -0.68
CA LEU A 711 19.88 0.53 -0.86
C LEU A 711 20.94 -0.53 -0.51
N MET A 712 22.14 -0.43 -1.10
CA MET A 712 23.23 -1.38 -0.88
C MET A 712 23.70 -1.39 0.57
N ASP A 713 23.74 -0.22 1.20
CA ASP A 713 24.11 -0.08 2.61
C ASP A 713 22.99 -0.43 3.59
N GLN A 714 21.80 -0.80 3.07
CA GLN A 714 20.65 -1.16 3.87
C GLN A 714 20.28 -0.04 4.86
N ARG A 715 20.20 1.20 4.37
CA ARG A 715 19.83 2.37 5.17
C ARG A 715 18.32 2.59 5.25
N TYR A 716 17.92 3.45 6.18
CA TYR A 716 16.54 3.82 6.47
C TYR A 716 16.25 5.27 6.10
N PHE A 717 15.03 5.53 5.66
CA PHE A 717 14.46 6.83 5.35
C PHE A 717 13.35 7.16 6.35
N GLY A 718 13.29 8.43 6.75
CA GLY A 718 12.18 8.98 7.52
C GLY A 718 11.11 9.54 6.59
N THR A 719 9.91 8.95 6.60
CA THR A 719 8.79 9.35 5.73
C THR A 719 7.49 9.56 6.52
N TYR A 720 6.55 10.34 5.98
CA TYR A 720 5.28 10.60 6.67
C TYR A 720 4.33 9.40 6.66
N SER A 721 4.29 8.63 5.58
CA SER A 721 3.39 7.49 5.40
C SER A 721 3.93 6.15 5.92
N GLY A 722 5.24 6.07 6.20
CA GLY A 722 5.88 4.83 6.66
C GLY A 722 5.48 4.43 8.08
N TRP A 723 5.62 3.14 8.40
CA TRP A 723 5.43 2.67 9.78
C TRP A 723 6.51 3.20 10.71
N SER A 724 6.11 3.84 11.79
CA SER A 724 7.02 4.28 12.85
C SER A 724 7.64 3.10 13.59
N PHE A 725 8.69 3.37 14.35
CA PHE A 725 9.30 2.36 15.21
C PHE A 725 8.29 1.70 16.17
N PHE A 726 7.28 2.43 16.66
CA PHE A 726 6.28 1.87 17.56
C PHE A 726 5.35 0.90 16.85
N GLU A 727 4.96 1.21 15.62
CA GLU A 727 4.14 0.34 14.78
C GLU A 727 4.89 -0.93 14.37
N ARG A 728 6.22 -0.85 14.25
CA ARG A 728 7.09 -2.03 14.05
C ARG A 728 7.14 -2.94 15.28
N LEU A 729 7.04 -2.40 16.50
CA LEU A 729 6.91 -3.19 17.73
C LEU A 729 5.52 -3.86 17.86
N GLU A 730 4.51 -3.31 17.17
CA GLU A 730 3.13 -3.81 17.15
C GLU A 730 2.81 -4.66 15.92
N ASN A 731 3.67 -4.61 14.90
CA ASN A 731 3.42 -5.06 13.53
C ASN A 731 2.01 -4.67 13.03
N SER A 732 1.65 -3.40 13.24
CA SER A 732 0.34 -2.85 12.89
C SER A 732 0.38 -1.33 12.79
N ASN A 733 -0.33 -0.77 11.81
CA ASN A 733 -0.51 0.68 11.63
C ASN A 733 -1.75 1.25 12.34
N ARG A 734 -2.46 0.44 13.15
CA ARG A 734 -3.73 0.85 13.78
C ARG A 734 -3.62 2.15 14.60
N ASN A 735 -2.46 2.38 15.19
CA ASN A 735 -2.19 3.54 16.06
C ASN A 735 -1.47 4.70 15.36
N HIS A 736 -1.23 4.62 14.04
CA HIS A 736 -0.44 5.58 13.27
C HIS A 736 -0.83 7.03 13.56
N GLU A 737 -2.10 7.38 13.32
CA GLU A 737 -2.65 8.72 13.53
C GLU A 737 -2.52 9.19 14.99
N GLY A 738 -2.63 8.26 15.94
CA GLY A 738 -2.42 8.54 17.36
C GLY A 738 -0.97 8.95 17.63
N TYR A 739 -0.02 8.23 17.05
CA TYR A 739 1.41 8.51 17.18
C TYR A 739 1.84 9.77 16.46
N VAL A 740 1.33 10.04 15.25
CA VAL A 740 1.59 11.29 14.53
C VAL A 740 1.11 12.50 15.34
N ARG A 741 -0.12 12.46 15.89
CA ARG A 741 -0.63 13.55 16.73
C ARG A 741 0.20 13.75 17.99
N LEU A 742 0.66 12.66 18.61
CA LEU A 742 1.49 12.72 19.80
C LEU A 742 2.87 13.31 19.48
N ALA A 743 3.51 12.86 18.40
CA ALA A 743 4.79 13.37 17.94
C ALA A 743 4.75 14.87 17.63
N LYS A 744 3.72 15.33 16.88
CA LYS A 744 3.52 16.76 16.57
C LYS A 744 3.44 17.60 17.86
N ARG A 745 2.68 17.15 18.85
CA ARG A 745 2.58 17.81 20.16
C ARG A 745 3.94 17.87 20.87
N MET A 746 4.70 16.77 20.86
CA MET A 746 6.01 16.75 21.51
C MET A 746 7.02 17.66 20.79
N GLN A 747 6.98 17.71 19.45
CA GLN A 747 7.79 18.59 18.65
C GLN A 747 7.44 20.08 18.90
N ASP A 748 6.16 20.41 19.08
CA ASP A 748 5.70 21.74 19.51
C ASP A 748 6.24 22.11 20.89
N GLU A 749 6.08 21.23 21.87
CA GLU A 749 6.52 21.46 23.25
C GLU A 749 8.04 21.63 23.36
N LEU A 750 8.81 20.94 22.51
CA LEU A 750 10.28 21.02 22.47
C LEU A 750 10.80 22.10 21.50
N GLY A 751 9.93 22.73 20.71
CA GLY A 751 10.34 23.72 19.71
C GLY A 751 11.21 23.14 18.58
N ILE A 752 11.05 21.86 18.25
CA ILE A 752 11.83 21.19 17.21
C ILE A 752 11.01 21.03 15.93
N LYS A 753 11.22 21.93 14.97
CA LYS A 753 10.57 21.90 13.65
C LYS A 753 11.59 22.24 12.57
N TYR A 754 11.32 21.78 11.36
CA TYR A 754 12.04 22.22 10.18
C TYR A 754 11.24 23.33 9.49
N GLY A 755 11.59 24.59 9.77
CA GLY A 755 10.76 25.73 9.39
C GLY A 755 9.38 25.66 10.06
N ASN A 756 8.32 25.50 9.27
CA ASN A 756 6.94 25.34 9.75
C ASN A 756 6.45 23.89 9.72
N GLU A 757 7.30 22.94 9.34
CA GLU A 757 6.94 21.53 9.14
C GLU A 757 7.47 20.64 10.27
N TYR A 758 6.74 19.56 10.55
CA TYR A 758 7.07 18.59 11.60
C TYR A 758 7.93 17.47 11.02
N TYR A 759 8.91 16.97 11.77
CA TYR A 759 9.65 15.78 11.35
C TYR A 759 8.71 14.56 11.25
N PRO A 760 8.86 13.72 10.21
CA PRO A 760 8.09 12.49 10.09
C PRO A 760 8.47 11.50 11.19
N ILE A 761 7.56 10.54 11.45
CA ILE A 761 7.80 9.44 12.39
C ILE A 761 7.95 8.08 11.70
N GLY A 762 7.56 7.99 10.43
CA GLY A 762 7.64 6.75 9.68
C GLY A 762 9.08 6.39 9.40
N LEU A 763 9.37 5.10 9.47
CA LEU A 763 10.69 4.52 9.22
C LEU A 763 10.50 3.59 8.03
N VAL A 764 11.29 3.73 6.96
CA VAL A 764 11.18 2.91 5.75
C VAL A 764 12.57 2.44 5.34
N SER A 765 12.68 1.17 4.99
CA SER A 765 13.86 0.63 4.32
C SER A 765 13.47 -0.39 3.27
N PHE A 766 14.43 -0.88 2.48
CA PHE A 766 14.13 -1.79 1.38
C PHE A 766 14.78 -3.16 1.57
N MET A 767 14.10 -4.19 1.04
CA MET A 767 14.53 -5.58 1.00
C MET A 767 14.59 -6.04 -0.45
N ILE A 768 15.78 -6.46 -0.89
CA ILE A 768 16.05 -6.80 -2.30
C ILE A 768 16.79 -8.15 -2.32
N PRO A 769 16.11 -9.28 -2.55
CA PRO A 769 16.73 -10.61 -2.58
C PRO A 769 17.60 -10.80 -3.83
N HIS A 770 18.73 -10.09 -3.90
CA HIS A 770 19.67 -10.08 -5.02
C HIS A 770 21.10 -10.06 -4.49
N ARG A 771 22.01 -10.82 -5.13
CA ARG A 771 23.38 -11.03 -4.64
C ARG A 771 24.18 -9.74 -4.40
N VAL A 772 23.95 -8.73 -5.22
CA VAL A 772 24.65 -7.43 -5.12
C VAL A 772 24.07 -6.53 -4.04
N TYR A 773 22.75 -6.55 -3.84
CA TYR A 773 22.07 -5.65 -2.91
C TYR A 773 21.93 -6.25 -1.50
N ASP A 774 21.63 -7.54 -1.41
CA ASP A 774 21.48 -8.27 -0.16
C ASP A 774 21.74 -9.77 -0.35
N GLU A 775 23.02 -10.15 -0.26
CA GLU A 775 23.44 -11.55 -0.38
C GLU A 775 22.81 -12.44 0.70
N LYS A 776 22.60 -11.92 1.92
CA LYS A 776 22.02 -12.71 3.01
C LYS A 776 20.56 -13.04 2.72
N LEU A 777 19.77 -12.05 2.32
CA LEU A 777 18.37 -12.26 1.96
C LEU A 777 18.24 -13.14 0.72
N PHE A 778 19.09 -12.95 -0.29
CA PHE A 778 19.17 -13.83 -1.46
C PHE A 778 19.37 -15.30 -1.06
N ASN A 779 20.33 -15.57 -0.18
CA ASN A 779 20.59 -16.93 0.30
C ASN A 779 19.43 -17.52 1.09
N ILE A 780 18.70 -16.70 1.87
CA ILE A 780 17.48 -17.13 2.57
C ILE A 780 16.41 -17.53 1.55
N PHE A 781 16.14 -16.69 0.55
CA PHE A 781 15.14 -16.96 -0.50
C PHE A 781 15.46 -18.26 -1.26
N VAL A 782 16.72 -18.44 -1.66
CA VAL A 782 17.18 -19.69 -2.29
C VAL A 782 16.99 -20.89 -1.37
N SER A 783 17.34 -20.77 -0.08
CA SER A 783 17.22 -21.87 0.88
C SER A 783 15.77 -22.26 1.18
N LEU A 784 14.86 -21.30 1.15
CA LEU A 784 13.43 -21.48 1.40
C LEU A 784 12.64 -21.74 0.11
N GLN A 785 13.31 -21.74 -1.05
CA GLN A 785 12.69 -21.88 -2.36
C GLN A 785 11.59 -20.83 -2.62
N ILE A 786 11.80 -19.61 -2.15
CA ILE A 786 10.92 -18.47 -2.37
C ILE A 786 11.40 -17.71 -3.61
N ALA A 787 10.49 -17.48 -4.56
CA ALA A 787 10.74 -16.61 -5.70
C ALA A 787 10.12 -15.22 -5.42
N PRO A 788 10.85 -14.12 -5.68
CA PRO A 788 10.27 -12.78 -5.62
C PRO A 788 9.16 -12.61 -6.67
N GLU A 789 8.00 -12.14 -6.25
CA GLU A 789 6.82 -11.87 -7.08
C GLU A 789 6.85 -10.41 -7.60
N GLU A 790 6.52 -10.22 -8.87
CA GLU A 790 6.28 -8.89 -9.47
C GLU A 790 5.12 -8.20 -8.74
N GLY A 791 5.18 -6.88 -8.60
CA GLY A 791 4.11 -6.12 -7.95
C GLY A 791 4.19 -6.05 -6.43
N VAL A 792 5.07 -6.81 -5.77
CA VAL A 792 5.22 -6.78 -4.31
C VAL A 792 6.26 -5.73 -3.91
N SER A 793 5.82 -4.66 -3.24
CA SER A 793 6.70 -3.57 -2.77
C SER A 793 7.86 -4.10 -1.91
N SER A 794 9.08 -3.71 -2.27
CA SER A 794 10.32 -3.99 -1.54
C SER A 794 10.46 -3.18 -0.25
N ALA A 795 9.52 -2.27 0.06
CA ALA A 795 9.48 -1.61 1.36
C ALA A 795 9.37 -2.66 2.48
N ASP A 796 10.22 -2.56 3.48
CA ASP A 796 10.52 -3.63 4.44
C ASP A 796 9.30 -4.20 5.17
N TYR A 797 8.41 -3.38 5.72
CA TYR A 797 7.20 -3.86 6.39
C TYR A 797 6.24 -4.56 5.42
N ASN A 798 6.12 -4.09 4.17
CA ASN A 798 5.31 -4.75 3.14
C ASN A 798 5.93 -6.10 2.77
N PHE A 799 7.22 -6.09 2.47
CA PHE A 799 7.99 -7.26 2.07
C PHE A 799 7.97 -8.36 3.14
N LEU A 800 8.24 -8.02 4.40
CA LEU A 800 8.29 -9.01 5.47
C LEU A 800 6.94 -9.63 5.77
N ASN A 801 5.86 -8.84 5.81
CA ASN A 801 4.53 -9.37 6.06
C ASN A 801 4.04 -10.24 4.90
N HIS A 802 4.37 -9.88 3.66
CA HIS A 802 4.03 -10.68 2.50
C HIS A 802 4.76 -12.03 2.49
N TYR A 803 6.10 -12.04 2.54
CA TYR A 803 6.88 -13.26 2.36
C TYR A 803 7.04 -14.13 3.62
N PHE A 804 6.94 -13.56 4.82
CA PHE A 804 7.26 -14.27 6.08
C PHE A 804 6.13 -14.37 7.09
N LYS A 805 4.94 -13.82 6.81
CA LYS A 805 3.79 -13.89 7.73
C LYS A 805 2.56 -14.58 7.15
N SER A 806 1.82 -13.92 6.27
CA SER A 806 0.50 -14.40 5.82
C SER A 806 0.15 -14.01 4.38
N ARG A 807 1.13 -13.57 3.57
CA ARG A 807 0.91 -12.99 2.23
C ARG A 807 0.01 -11.74 2.25
N ASP A 808 -0.06 -11.04 3.39
CA ASP A 808 -0.83 -9.79 3.51
C ASP A 808 -0.27 -8.74 2.54
N VAL A 809 -1.14 -8.19 1.69
CA VAL A 809 -0.82 -7.03 0.87
C VAL A 809 -1.16 -5.77 1.68
N ILE A 810 -0.12 -5.12 2.22
CA ILE A 810 -0.27 -3.96 3.11
C ILE A 810 -0.32 -2.64 2.32
N SER A 811 0.29 -2.58 1.13
CA SER A 811 0.34 -1.40 0.26
C SER A 811 -0.23 -1.66 -1.13
N SER A 812 -0.34 -0.58 -1.92
CA SER A 812 -0.59 -0.67 -3.36
C SER A 812 0.54 -1.42 -4.10
N THR A 813 0.26 -1.79 -5.36
CA THR A 813 1.18 -2.48 -6.26
C THR A 813 2.53 -1.76 -6.37
N GLY A 814 3.62 -2.51 -6.21
CA GLY A 814 4.99 -2.05 -6.42
C GLY A 814 5.39 -2.09 -7.90
N TYR A 815 6.08 -1.05 -8.36
CA TYR A 815 6.54 -0.94 -9.75
C TYR A 815 8.06 -1.06 -9.83
N ARG A 816 8.57 -1.56 -10.95
CA ARG A 816 10.01 -1.56 -11.22
C ARG A 816 10.52 -0.13 -11.41
N VAL A 817 11.79 0.09 -11.10
CA VAL A 817 12.45 1.39 -11.18
C VAL A 817 13.43 1.41 -12.35
N TRP A 818 13.28 2.37 -13.25
CA TRP A 818 14.19 2.58 -14.38
C TRP A 818 15.63 2.71 -13.91
N GLY A 819 16.54 1.97 -14.57
CA GLY A 819 17.97 1.93 -14.26
C GLY A 819 18.37 1.06 -13.08
N ILE A 820 17.45 0.70 -12.17
CA ILE A 820 17.75 -0.17 -11.01
C ILE A 820 17.20 -1.58 -11.23
N SER A 821 15.91 -1.69 -11.53
CA SER A 821 15.23 -2.96 -11.76
C SER A 821 14.54 -3.05 -13.12
N TYR A 822 14.67 -2.02 -13.96
CA TYR A 822 14.11 -2.05 -15.31
C TYR A 822 14.99 -1.34 -16.33
N GLU A 823 15.04 -1.93 -17.52
CA GLU A 823 15.48 -1.31 -18.75
C GLU A 823 14.62 -1.84 -19.91
N ASP A 824 14.64 -1.10 -21.03
CA ASP A 824 13.98 -1.49 -22.27
C ASP A 824 14.69 -2.72 -22.86
N PRO A 825 14.00 -3.87 -23.04
CA PRO A 825 14.66 -5.07 -23.52
C PRO A 825 15.02 -4.98 -25.01
N ASN A 826 14.41 -4.05 -25.74
CA ASN A 826 14.74 -3.80 -27.14
C ASN A 826 15.97 -2.89 -27.29
N ASN A 827 16.36 -2.20 -26.22
CA ASN A 827 17.52 -1.33 -26.18
C ASN A 827 18.30 -1.49 -24.86
N PRO A 828 18.89 -2.67 -24.60
CA PRO A 828 19.60 -2.93 -23.36
C PRO A 828 20.90 -2.12 -23.29
N ASN A 829 21.21 -1.56 -22.12
CA ASN A 829 22.47 -0.88 -21.92
C ASN A 829 23.55 -1.89 -21.50
N PRO A 830 24.65 -2.03 -22.26
CA PRO A 830 25.68 -3.03 -21.96
C PRO A 830 26.39 -2.81 -20.62
N ASN A 831 26.35 -1.61 -20.04
CA ASN A 831 27.06 -1.25 -18.81
C ASN A 831 26.21 -1.39 -17.54
N LEU A 832 24.90 -1.63 -17.64
CA LEU A 832 24.02 -1.70 -16.46
C LEU A 832 23.94 -3.09 -15.81
N HIS A 833 24.53 -4.13 -16.44
CA HIS A 833 24.12 -5.52 -16.20
C HIS A 833 22.60 -5.69 -16.42
N ASN A 834 22.03 -6.90 -16.37
CA ASN A 834 20.60 -7.08 -16.65
C ASN A 834 19.73 -6.61 -15.46
N PRO A 835 19.14 -5.39 -15.46
CA PRO A 835 18.46 -4.85 -14.28
C PRO A 835 17.19 -5.62 -13.97
N ARG A 836 16.62 -6.33 -14.95
CA ARG A 836 15.40 -7.14 -14.77
C ARG A 836 15.59 -8.29 -13.78
N GLU A 837 16.82 -8.74 -13.59
CA GLU A 837 17.18 -9.74 -12.57
C GLU A 837 17.15 -9.19 -11.15
N VAL A 838 17.14 -7.85 -10.98
CA VAL A 838 17.00 -7.20 -9.67
C VAL A 838 15.51 -7.15 -9.32
N PRO A 839 15.05 -7.91 -8.30
CA PRO A 839 13.66 -7.94 -7.86
C PRO A 839 13.40 -6.78 -6.90
N PHE A 840 13.48 -5.55 -7.42
CA PHE A 840 13.23 -4.34 -6.67
C PHE A 840 11.99 -3.63 -7.19
N PHE A 841 11.01 -3.47 -6.31
CA PHE A 841 9.72 -2.86 -6.62
C PHE A 841 9.39 -1.82 -5.55
N ILE A 842 8.80 -0.71 -5.94
CA ILE A 842 8.41 0.34 -4.99
C ILE A 842 7.01 0.83 -5.36
N ASP A 843 6.13 0.92 -4.37
CA ASP A 843 4.80 1.47 -4.54
C ASP A 843 4.85 2.98 -4.79
N TYR A 844 3.81 3.52 -5.43
CA TYR A 844 3.81 4.92 -5.84
C TYR A 844 3.89 5.89 -4.65
N GLU A 845 3.27 5.56 -3.51
CA GLU A 845 3.28 6.40 -2.32
C GLU A 845 4.68 6.51 -1.72
N THR A 846 5.36 5.37 -1.55
CA THR A 846 6.74 5.33 -1.06
C THR A 846 7.71 5.99 -2.05
N ALA A 847 7.53 5.76 -3.35
CA ALA A 847 8.32 6.44 -4.38
C ALA A 847 8.11 7.95 -4.36
N THR A 848 6.88 8.42 -4.15
CA THR A 848 6.58 9.85 -4.03
C THR A 848 7.24 10.46 -2.80
N ALA A 849 7.26 9.75 -1.67
CA ALA A 849 7.95 10.20 -0.47
C ALA A 849 9.47 10.34 -0.71
N ILE A 850 10.09 9.40 -1.44
CA ILE A 850 11.55 9.36 -1.61
C ILE A 850 12.03 10.21 -2.79
N PHE A 851 11.42 10.05 -3.96
CA PHE A 851 11.81 10.71 -5.21
C PHE A 851 11.05 12.02 -5.45
N GLY A 852 9.92 12.22 -4.76
CA GLY A 852 8.92 13.23 -5.11
C GLY A 852 7.99 12.79 -6.21
N THR A 853 6.93 13.56 -6.42
CA THR A 853 5.89 13.25 -7.42
C THR A 853 6.45 13.16 -8.83
N GLU A 854 7.30 14.10 -9.25
CA GLU A 854 7.92 14.08 -10.58
C GLU A 854 8.83 12.86 -10.75
N GLY A 855 9.78 12.66 -9.84
CA GLY A 855 10.67 11.50 -9.88
C GLY A 855 9.93 10.16 -9.80
N ALA A 856 8.83 10.08 -9.05
CA ALA A 856 8.00 8.87 -8.99
C ALA A 856 7.21 8.62 -10.29
N ASN A 857 6.87 9.66 -11.06
CA ASN A 857 6.22 9.51 -12.36
C ASN A 857 7.22 9.11 -13.44
N ASP A 858 8.42 9.67 -13.41
CA ASP A 858 9.45 9.40 -14.41
C ASP A 858 10.16 8.07 -14.16
N LEU A 859 10.50 7.74 -12.91
CA LEU A 859 11.39 6.63 -12.61
C LEU A 859 10.67 5.29 -12.42
N LEU A 860 9.33 5.28 -12.27
CA LEU A 860 8.57 4.05 -12.12
C LEU A 860 8.07 3.54 -13.47
N LYS A 861 8.33 2.27 -13.78
CA LYS A 861 7.68 1.58 -14.90
C LYS A 861 6.28 1.15 -14.46
N ARG A 862 5.30 2.00 -14.74
CA ARG A 862 3.87 1.67 -14.59
C ARG A 862 3.30 1.04 -15.85
#